data_AF-A0A0Q8HU88-F1
#
_entry.id   AF-A0A0Q8HU88-F1
#
_cell.length_a   1.000
_cell.length_b   1.000
_cell.length_c   1.000
_cell.angle_alpha   90.00
_cell.angle_beta   90.00
_cell.angle_gamma   90.00
#
_symmetry.space_group_name_H-M   'P 1'
#
loop_
_entity.id
_entity.type
_entity.pdbx_description
1 polymer ?
#
loop_
_entity_poly.entity_id
_entity_poly.type
_entity_poly.pdbx_seq_one_letter_code
_entity_poly.pdbx_strand_id
1 'polypeptide(L)'
;MIDRLRSRLRRGALDDTGAILVLAIIIVTVVALVTGLVLTRGDGSLRATIKLRAVAGTTYAADGAAQVVLNGLRTGYWDTADDAVGTVIPTNWVFTNEPGDGCFGQSKGGFVTEDDDLLLSSFYPATKSSGDAPTSAYVECVPEDATGAQGTVRHVSNANSPGDAIITLGNSGGENGLSNANKTLRVRGGIRSNSNISASGAIEVNDANVRARTGTCDNVTVSAGYTKSCPAGGGPSDPNYPADISTIPVLRTVPSCTGTYVELQPGYYDDAKALTDLTTGCNKIVWFRTGSYYFDFHNKSSNGDPLYENGITGAERDNIWKIAGTRVIGGELIGGGTPSGATTIPGACQNPISDAGAQGVQFIFGGDSRLMFDTDSLVELCATYRSTRPPIVVYGNKTGSNPTLTTLTGSAGGLTTSGTPTVTGTGSDPETFALNPETDPRPLVSPIPLTAAALQNDGNGIATWKRVGLTGTAGNETRTITMGGFAPPSTIDKGAVLKAARLVVRHRAASASTTASTIRITPSVAGSTTLGPFNLTRPTSLTTETIDLKTAQTTVYNALAKSIHDRGYTGASIDFTATANRNQSAQLDAIRLELEYYVPQMRGPAAISTNCTTTVGGCAAIDSATNGKGEPYLQGTTYVPLGKVYLNVANTNAQVFRWGIIARALHIDLNGAFKFTGAVIELPDNSPGLGLNGTLVQFNVYVCPNSPTCSATGKLALKVRAQVWDRDADASTTNDREVTIMSWSHQR
;
A
#
# COMPACT_ATOMS: atom_id res chain seq x y z
N MET A 1 10.53 -104.11 -102.74
CA MET A 1 11.58 -104.08 -101.70
C MET A 1 11.81 -102.63 -101.25
N ILE A 2 10.74 -101.94 -100.85
CA ILE A 2 10.68 -100.54 -100.36
C ILE A 2 9.52 -100.52 -99.33
N ASP A 3 9.61 -101.33 -98.27
CA ASP A 3 8.48 -101.47 -97.32
C ASP A 3 8.86 -101.85 -95.89
N ARG A 4 10.12 -101.65 -95.48
CA ARG A 4 10.57 -101.95 -94.09
C ARG A 4 11.42 -100.87 -93.43
N LEU A 5 11.23 -99.60 -93.79
CA LEU A 5 11.98 -98.48 -93.18
C LEU A 5 11.12 -97.23 -92.85
N ARG A 6 9.82 -97.38 -92.58
CA ARG A 6 8.92 -96.25 -92.25
C ARG A 6 8.15 -96.32 -90.92
N SER A 7 8.45 -97.23 -89.99
CA SER A 7 7.66 -97.39 -88.75
C SER A 7 8.32 -97.00 -87.41
N ARG A 8 9.43 -96.23 -87.40
CA ARG A 8 10.10 -95.88 -86.12
C ARG A 8 10.35 -94.40 -85.82
N LEU A 9 9.74 -93.44 -86.52
CA LEU A 9 9.97 -92.01 -86.26
C LEU A 9 8.70 -91.13 -86.17
N ARG A 10 7.60 -91.66 -85.60
CA ARG A 10 6.40 -90.84 -85.25
C ARG A 10 5.73 -91.27 -83.94
N ARG A 11 6.46 -91.20 -82.82
CA ARG A 11 5.89 -91.02 -81.46
C ARG A 11 6.87 -90.18 -80.64
N GLY A 12 6.66 -88.87 -80.68
CA GLY A 12 7.49 -87.89 -79.99
C GLY A 12 6.80 -86.52 -80.00
N ALA A 13 5.50 -86.52 -79.76
CA ALA A 13 4.71 -85.31 -79.62
C ALA A 13 3.60 -85.57 -78.60
N LEU A 14 3.61 -84.72 -77.56
CA LEU A 14 2.58 -84.51 -76.54
C LEU A 14 2.56 -85.55 -75.41
N ASP A 15 3.45 -85.36 -74.44
CA ASP A 15 3.30 -85.93 -73.10
C ASP A 15 3.52 -84.81 -72.06
N ASP A 16 2.42 -84.12 -71.69
CA ASP A 16 2.39 -83.02 -70.70
C ASP A 16 2.46 -83.54 -69.24
N THR A 17 2.71 -84.83 -69.06
CA THR A 17 2.73 -85.50 -67.75
C THR A 17 3.83 -84.96 -66.81
N GLY A 18 4.86 -84.28 -67.33
CA GLY A 18 5.88 -83.60 -66.54
C GLY A 18 5.52 -82.17 -66.07
N ALA A 19 4.71 -81.43 -66.83
CA ALA A 19 4.40 -80.02 -66.56
C ALA A 19 3.37 -79.84 -65.43
N ILE A 20 2.42 -80.79 -65.29
CA ILE A 20 1.44 -80.80 -64.20
C ILE A 20 2.11 -80.94 -62.82
N LEU A 21 3.19 -81.74 -62.72
CA LEU A 21 3.90 -81.92 -61.46
C LEU A 21 4.57 -80.60 -61.01
N VAL A 22 5.18 -79.88 -61.94
CA VAL A 22 5.85 -78.60 -61.65
C VAL A 22 4.83 -77.52 -61.26
N LEU A 23 3.71 -77.42 -61.97
CA LEU A 23 2.62 -76.51 -61.62
C LEU A 23 1.99 -76.84 -60.26
N ALA A 24 1.78 -78.13 -59.95
CA ALA A 24 1.27 -78.56 -58.64
C ALA A 24 2.24 -78.20 -57.50
N ILE A 25 3.55 -78.42 -57.68
CA ILE A 25 4.56 -78.06 -56.68
C ILE A 25 4.64 -76.54 -56.50
N ILE A 26 4.56 -75.75 -57.56
CA ILE A 26 4.54 -74.28 -57.48
C ILE A 26 3.29 -73.80 -56.74
N ILE A 27 2.11 -74.34 -57.05
CA ILE A 27 0.87 -73.95 -56.35
C ILE A 27 0.94 -74.32 -54.88
N VAL A 28 1.38 -75.54 -54.54
CA VAL A 28 1.50 -75.98 -53.15
C VAL A 28 2.53 -75.16 -52.38
N THR A 29 3.67 -74.83 -52.99
CA THR A 29 4.70 -73.99 -52.34
C THR A 29 4.24 -72.55 -52.14
N VAL A 30 3.55 -71.95 -53.13
CA VAL A 30 2.98 -70.60 -52.98
C VAL A 30 1.88 -70.57 -51.92
N VAL A 31 0.96 -71.54 -51.93
CA VAL A 31 -0.09 -71.64 -50.89
C VAL A 31 0.53 -71.86 -49.51
N ALA A 32 1.57 -72.70 -49.39
CA ALA A 32 2.27 -72.91 -48.12
C ALA A 32 2.99 -71.65 -47.63
N LEU A 33 3.66 -70.90 -48.52
CA LEU A 33 4.33 -69.63 -48.18
C LEU A 33 3.33 -68.57 -47.72
N VAL A 34 2.24 -68.40 -48.47
CA VAL A 34 1.18 -67.44 -48.13
C VAL A 34 0.51 -67.82 -46.81
N THR A 35 0.17 -69.10 -46.61
CA THR A 35 -0.45 -69.58 -45.37
C THR A 35 0.49 -69.43 -44.18
N GLY A 36 1.78 -69.75 -44.33
CA GLY A 36 2.79 -69.56 -43.29
C GLY A 36 2.97 -68.10 -42.90
N LEU A 37 2.96 -67.19 -43.87
CA LEU A 37 3.09 -65.75 -43.64
C LEU A 37 1.85 -65.15 -42.97
N VAL A 38 0.64 -65.60 -43.37
CA VAL A 38 -0.62 -65.21 -42.71
C VAL A 38 -0.69 -65.72 -41.27
N LEU A 39 -0.29 -66.97 -41.02
CA LEU A 39 -0.27 -67.54 -39.66
C LEU A 39 0.74 -66.82 -38.75
N THR A 40 1.92 -66.49 -39.28
CA THR A 40 2.95 -65.75 -38.52
C THR A 40 2.50 -64.33 -38.18
N ARG A 41 1.84 -63.64 -39.12
CA ARG A 41 1.26 -62.31 -38.88
C ARG A 41 0.07 -62.38 -37.89
N GLY A 42 -0.72 -63.45 -37.97
CA GLY A 42 -1.80 -63.75 -37.03
C GLY A 42 -1.31 -63.91 -35.59
N ASP A 43 -0.29 -64.74 -35.35
CA ASP A 43 0.29 -64.95 -34.01
C ASP A 43 0.88 -63.64 -33.45
N GLY A 44 1.59 -62.86 -34.29
CA GLY A 44 2.10 -61.54 -33.90
C GLY A 44 0.99 -60.57 -33.46
N SER A 45 -0.12 -60.51 -34.20
CA SER A 45 -1.26 -59.65 -33.88
C SER A 45 -1.99 -60.06 -32.60
N LEU A 46 -2.12 -61.36 -32.33
CA LEU A 46 -2.74 -61.88 -31.12
C LEU A 46 -1.87 -61.60 -29.89
N ARG A 47 -0.56 -61.83 -29.97
CA ARG A 47 0.38 -61.50 -28.88
C ARG A 47 0.43 -60.00 -28.60
N ALA A 48 0.41 -59.16 -29.64
CA ALA A 48 0.35 -57.71 -29.47
C ALA A 48 -0.97 -57.29 -28.78
N THR A 49 -2.09 -57.87 -29.18
CA THR A 49 -3.41 -57.60 -28.56
C THR A 49 -3.45 -58.00 -27.09
N ILE A 50 -2.88 -59.16 -26.73
CA ILE A 50 -2.78 -59.61 -25.33
C ILE A 50 -1.90 -58.66 -24.51
N LYS A 51 -0.75 -58.23 -25.04
CA LYS A 51 0.13 -57.26 -24.37
C LYS A 51 -0.55 -55.89 -24.17
N LEU A 52 -1.27 -55.40 -25.18
CA LEU A 52 -2.02 -54.13 -25.07
C LEU A 52 -3.17 -54.23 -24.05
N ARG A 53 -3.85 -55.38 -23.98
CA ARG A 53 -4.88 -55.63 -22.96
C ARG A 53 -4.29 -55.60 -21.55
N ALA A 54 -3.12 -56.20 -21.34
CA ALA A 54 -2.44 -56.17 -20.06
C ALA A 54 -2.04 -54.74 -19.66
N VAL A 55 -1.49 -53.95 -20.60
CA VAL A 55 -1.17 -52.54 -20.35
C VAL A 55 -2.42 -51.74 -19.98
N ALA A 56 -3.51 -51.88 -20.73
CA ALA A 56 -4.78 -51.22 -20.42
C ALA A 56 -5.31 -51.62 -19.03
N GLY A 57 -5.21 -52.90 -18.66
CA GLY A 57 -5.59 -53.37 -17.32
C GLY A 57 -4.80 -52.69 -16.21
N THR A 58 -3.49 -52.50 -16.39
CA THR A 58 -2.66 -51.78 -15.41
C THR A 58 -2.99 -50.30 -15.30
N THR A 59 -3.34 -49.65 -16.42
CA THR A 59 -3.76 -48.24 -16.45
C THR A 59 -5.09 -48.06 -15.71
N TYR A 60 -6.09 -48.89 -16.02
CA TYR A 60 -7.40 -48.82 -15.35
C TYR A 60 -7.33 -49.17 -13.87
N ALA A 61 -6.48 -50.14 -13.50
CA ALA A 61 -6.20 -50.42 -12.10
C ALA A 61 -5.59 -49.19 -11.43
N ALA A 62 -4.55 -48.59 -12.01
CA ALA A 62 -3.92 -47.40 -11.44
C ALA A 62 -4.91 -46.23 -11.26
N ASP A 63 -5.77 -46.00 -12.25
CA ASP A 63 -6.79 -44.95 -12.19
C ASP A 63 -7.85 -45.23 -11.13
N GLY A 64 -8.33 -46.47 -11.05
CA GLY A 64 -9.30 -46.89 -10.04
C GLY A 64 -8.73 -46.76 -8.63
N ALA A 65 -7.47 -47.15 -8.43
CA ALA A 65 -6.77 -47.01 -7.15
C ALA A 65 -6.63 -45.53 -6.74
N ALA A 66 -6.23 -44.66 -7.67
CA ALA A 66 -6.16 -43.21 -7.42
C ALA A 66 -7.53 -42.61 -7.06
N GLN A 67 -8.62 -43.04 -7.72
CA GLN A 67 -9.96 -42.58 -7.38
C GLN A 67 -10.40 -43.02 -5.98
N VAL A 68 -10.04 -44.25 -5.57
CA VAL A 68 -10.36 -44.75 -4.22
C VAL A 68 -9.67 -43.90 -3.15
N VAL A 69 -8.37 -43.63 -3.28
CA VAL A 69 -7.66 -42.80 -2.27
C VAL A 69 -8.15 -41.34 -2.24
N LEU A 70 -8.43 -40.75 -3.41
CA LEU A 70 -8.97 -39.38 -3.48
C LEU A 70 -10.34 -39.30 -2.79
N ASN A 71 -11.18 -40.31 -3.02
CA ASN A 71 -12.47 -40.38 -2.33
C ASN A 71 -12.29 -40.66 -0.83
N GLY A 72 -11.27 -41.43 -0.44
CA GLY A 72 -10.91 -41.64 0.96
C GLY A 72 -10.59 -40.34 1.69
N LEU A 73 -9.72 -39.49 1.12
CA LEU A 73 -9.42 -38.17 1.68
C LEU A 73 -10.65 -37.25 1.72
N ARG A 74 -11.52 -37.36 0.71
CA ARG A 74 -12.77 -36.58 0.62
C ARG A 74 -13.76 -36.93 1.73
N THR A 75 -13.87 -38.21 2.07
CA THR A 75 -14.82 -38.70 3.07
C THR A 75 -14.24 -38.75 4.49
N GLY A 76 -12.93 -38.57 4.65
CA GLY A 76 -12.26 -38.80 5.93
C GLY A 76 -12.14 -40.30 6.26
N TYR A 77 -11.79 -41.11 5.25
CA TYR A 77 -11.61 -42.55 5.44
C TYR A 77 -10.43 -42.85 6.36
N TRP A 78 -10.67 -43.67 7.37
CA TRP A 78 -9.66 -44.20 8.28
C TRP A 78 -9.42 -45.68 7.94
N ASP A 79 -8.18 -46.08 7.67
CA ASP A 79 -7.89 -47.49 7.39
C ASP A 79 -7.97 -48.32 8.68
N THR A 80 -8.96 -49.21 8.74
CA THR A 80 -9.18 -50.11 9.88
C THR A 80 -8.53 -51.48 9.66
N ALA A 81 -7.78 -51.69 8.58
CA ALA A 81 -7.23 -53.00 8.22
C ALA A 81 -6.30 -53.61 9.29
N ASP A 82 -5.71 -52.79 10.16
CA ASP A 82 -4.87 -53.21 11.29
C ASP A 82 -5.55 -53.10 12.68
N ASP A 83 -6.89 -52.91 12.73
CA ASP A 83 -7.62 -52.73 14.00
C ASP A 83 -7.74 -54.03 14.82
N ALA A 84 -6.75 -54.25 15.68
CA ALA A 84 -6.92 -55.11 16.84
C ALA A 84 -7.50 -54.31 18.02
N VAL A 85 -8.84 -54.40 18.16
CA VAL A 85 -9.69 -54.14 19.34
C VAL A 85 -9.14 -53.09 20.33
N GLY A 86 -9.61 -51.84 20.22
CA GLY A 86 -9.45 -50.82 21.26
C GLY A 86 -9.15 -49.39 20.80
N THR A 87 -8.84 -49.16 19.52
CA THR A 87 -8.62 -47.82 18.97
C THR A 87 -9.95 -47.06 18.85
N VAL A 88 -10.05 -45.88 19.46
CA VAL A 88 -11.20 -45.01 19.27
C VAL A 88 -11.00 -44.26 17.96
N ILE A 89 -11.70 -44.69 16.90
CA ILE A 89 -11.74 -43.96 15.64
C ILE A 89 -12.45 -42.61 15.91
N PRO A 90 -11.83 -41.45 15.60
CA PRO A 90 -12.51 -40.18 15.75
C PRO A 90 -13.74 -40.14 14.82
N THR A 91 -14.90 -39.77 15.37
CA THR A 91 -16.18 -39.78 14.63
C THR A 91 -16.21 -38.84 13.42
N ASN A 92 -15.29 -37.87 13.36
CA ASN A 92 -15.16 -36.91 12.25
C ASN A 92 -13.69 -36.74 11.82
N TRP A 93 -12.95 -37.83 11.69
CA TRP A 93 -11.56 -37.70 11.26
C TRP A 93 -11.45 -37.19 9.83
N VAL A 94 -10.54 -36.24 9.59
CA VAL A 94 -10.12 -35.81 8.26
C VAL A 94 -8.62 -35.53 8.28
N PHE A 95 -7.95 -35.72 7.14
CA PHE A 95 -6.51 -35.50 7.03
C PHE A 95 -6.11 -34.01 7.02
N THR A 96 -5.64 -33.47 8.15
CA THR A 96 -5.25 -32.05 8.24
C THR A 96 -3.78 -31.77 7.92
N ASN A 97 -2.97 -32.81 7.69
CA ASN A 97 -1.51 -32.69 7.60
C ASN A 97 -0.93 -32.02 8.85
N GLU A 98 -1.46 -32.34 10.03
CA GLU A 98 -0.80 -32.02 11.30
C GLU A 98 0.35 -33.02 11.52
N PRO A 99 1.49 -32.64 12.11
CA PRO A 99 2.54 -33.61 12.41
C PRO A 99 1.99 -34.76 13.27
N GLY A 100 2.12 -35.99 12.80
CA GLY A 100 1.54 -37.18 13.41
C GLY A 100 0.23 -37.68 12.78
N ASP A 101 -0.37 -36.93 11.84
CA ASP A 101 -1.49 -37.40 11.02
C ASP A 101 -0.97 -38.16 9.80
N GLY A 102 -1.40 -39.41 9.59
CA GLY A 102 -1.23 -40.07 8.30
C GLY A 102 -2.42 -39.78 7.37
N CYS A 103 -2.20 -39.83 6.05
CA CYS A 103 -3.23 -39.60 5.04
C CYS A 103 -4.47 -40.49 5.17
N PHE A 104 -4.36 -41.66 5.81
CA PHE A 104 -5.46 -42.58 6.05
C PHE A 104 -5.62 -42.95 7.53
N GLY A 105 -5.06 -42.13 8.43
CA GLY A 105 -5.17 -42.28 9.88
C GLY A 105 -3.83 -42.59 10.55
N GLN A 106 -3.86 -43.44 11.58
CA GLN A 106 -2.68 -43.82 12.36
C GLN A 106 -2.68 -45.33 12.59
N SER A 107 -1.50 -45.95 12.42
CA SER A 107 -1.30 -47.40 12.56
C SER A 107 -0.80 -47.80 13.97
N LYS A 108 -0.92 -49.10 14.31
CA LYS A 108 -0.71 -49.66 15.66
C LYS A 108 0.76 -49.92 15.99
N GLY A 109 1.23 -49.50 17.18
CA GLY A 109 2.54 -49.95 17.68
C GLY A 109 3.02 -49.50 19.07
N GLY A 110 2.17 -48.89 19.92
CA GLY A 110 2.63 -48.26 21.17
C GLY A 110 3.42 -46.96 20.95
N PHE A 111 3.70 -46.65 19.68
CA PHE A 111 4.11 -45.36 19.15
C PHE A 111 3.10 -45.03 18.04
N VAL A 112 2.55 -43.81 18.06
CA VAL A 112 1.62 -43.32 17.05
C VAL A 112 2.43 -43.14 15.76
N THR A 113 2.21 -44.00 14.77
CA THR A 113 2.90 -43.91 13.48
C THR A 113 1.86 -43.52 12.43
N GLU A 114 2.20 -42.52 11.62
CA GLU A 114 1.37 -42.02 10.52
C GLU A 114 1.05 -43.18 9.56
N ASP A 115 -0.22 -43.34 9.19
CA ASP A 115 -0.63 -44.29 8.15
C ASP A 115 -0.88 -43.55 6.83
N ASP A 116 0.16 -43.50 6.01
CA ASP A 116 0.17 -42.81 4.72
C ASP A 116 -0.07 -43.74 3.52
N ASP A 117 -0.22 -45.04 3.77
CA ASP A 117 -0.24 -46.06 2.75
C ASP A 117 -1.60 -46.76 2.68
N LEU A 118 -2.12 -47.02 1.48
CA LEU A 118 -3.35 -47.79 1.30
C LEU A 118 -3.13 -49.00 0.40
N LEU A 119 -3.39 -50.19 0.95
CA LEU A 119 -3.33 -51.46 0.22
C LEU A 119 -4.70 -51.86 -0.34
N LEU A 120 -4.83 -51.84 -1.66
CA LEU A 120 -6.03 -52.29 -2.38
C LEU A 120 -5.82 -53.71 -2.90
N SER A 121 -6.06 -54.68 -2.02
CA SER A 121 -5.91 -56.11 -2.35
C SER A 121 -7.01 -56.61 -3.29
N SER A 122 -6.60 -57.23 -4.40
CA SER A 122 -7.48 -57.86 -5.40
C SER A 122 -8.62 -56.97 -5.92
N PHE A 123 -8.48 -55.63 -5.88
CA PHE A 123 -9.56 -54.69 -6.17
C PHE A 123 -9.96 -54.65 -7.65
N TYR A 124 -9.03 -54.94 -8.56
CA TYR A 124 -9.31 -54.98 -9.99
C TYR A 124 -9.47 -56.43 -10.47
N PRO A 125 -10.67 -56.85 -10.92
CA PRO A 125 -10.97 -58.24 -11.18
C PRO A 125 -10.21 -58.77 -12.40
N ALA A 126 -9.78 -60.03 -12.31
CA ALA A 126 -9.24 -60.75 -13.46
C ALA A 126 -10.33 -61.01 -14.51
N THR A 127 -9.94 -61.00 -15.79
CA THR A 127 -10.84 -61.41 -16.87
C THR A 127 -11.18 -62.90 -16.71
N LYS A 128 -12.46 -63.25 -16.52
CA LYS A 128 -12.93 -64.63 -16.25
C LYS A 128 -12.44 -65.69 -17.25
N SER A 129 -11.99 -65.29 -18.43
CA SER A 129 -11.54 -66.16 -19.51
C SER A 129 -10.01 -66.34 -19.62
N SER A 130 -9.19 -65.66 -18.81
CA SER A 130 -7.73 -65.69 -18.96
C SER A 130 -6.97 -66.54 -17.93
N GLY A 131 -7.63 -66.97 -16.84
CA GLY A 131 -6.96 -67.74 -15.76
C GLY A 131 -5.99 -66.90 -14.92
N ASP A 132 -5.94 -65.58 -15.16
CA ASP A 132 -5.11 -64.64 -14.41
C ASP A 132 -5.64 -64.43 -12.98
N ALA A 133 -4.74 -64.12 -12.06
CA ALA A 133 -5.10 -63.64 -10.73
C ALA A 133 -5.61 -62.17 -10.79
N PRO A 134 -6.40 -61.72 -9.81
CA PRO A 134 -6.81 -60.31 -9.72
C PRO A 134 -5.59 -59.39 -9.61
N THR A 135 -5.77 -58.13 -9.98
CA THR A 135 -4.73 -57.10 -9.85
C THR A 135 -4.94 -56.31 -8.56
N SER A 136 -3.86 -56.12 -7.83
CA SER A 136 -3.83 -55.31 -6.60
C SER A 136 -3.07 -54.01 -6.83
N ALA A 137 -3.35 -53.00 -6.01
CA ALA A 137 -2.61 -51.74 -6.01
C ALA A 137 -2.16 -51.37 -4.59
N TYR A 138 -1.05 -50.67 -4.52
CA TYR A 138 -0.54 -50.04 -3.32
C TYR A 138 -0.41 -48.55 -3.61
N VAL A 139 -0.95 -47.71 -2.74
CA VAL A 139 -0.89 -46.26 -2.92
C VAL A 139 -0.16 -45.66 -1.74
N GLU A 140 0.93 -44.97 -2.04
CA GLU A 140 1.69 -44.18 -1.07
C GLU A 140 1.23 -42.72 -1.16
N CYS A 141 0.79 -42.16 -0.03
CA CYS A 141 0.47 -40.75 0.12
C CYS A 141 1.69 -40.00 0.65
N VAL A 142 2.05 -38.89 0.00
CA VAL A 142 3.15 -38.03 0.44
C VAL A 142 2.59 -36.62 0.60
N PRO A 143 2.32 -36.15 1.83
CA PRO A 143 1.92 -34.77 2.03
C PRO A 143 3.05 -33.80 1.68
N GLU A 144 2.70 -32.61 1.19
CA GLU A 144 3.68 -31.55 0.95
C GLU A 144 3.87 -30.70 2.21
N ASP A 145 5.14 -30.49 2.59
CA ASP A 145 5.54 -29.62 3.69
C ASP A 145 4.89 -28.22 3.59
N ALA A 146 4.55 -27.66 4.75
CA ALA A 146 3.96 -26.32 4.90
C ALA A 146 2.58 -26.11 4.23
N THR A 147 1.83 -27.20 4.02
CA THR A 147 0.41 -27.17 3.61
C THR A 147 -0.51 -27.71 4.71
N GLY A 148 -1.81 -27.43 4.67
CA GLY A 148 -2.73 -27.79 5.75
C GLY A 148 -2.36 -27.17 7.12
N ALA A 149 -2.53 -27.93 8.21
CA ALA A 149 -2.24 -27.50 9.59
C ALA A 149 -0.77 -27.11 9.83
N GLN A 150 0.16 -27.62 9.03
CA GLN A 150 1.56 -27.22 9.04
C GLN A 150 1.83 -25.85 8.37
N GLY A 151 0.87 -25.27 7.67
CA GLY A 151 1.03 -23.98 7.02
C GLY A 151 0.55 -22.80 7.87
N THR A 152 1.20 -21.63 7.70
CA THR A 152 0.81 -20.39 8.42
C THR A 152 -0.61 -19.94 8.07
N VAL A 153 -1.44 -19.65 9.07
CA VAL A 153 -2.79 -19.06 8.90
C VAL A 153 -2.67 -17.75 8.13
N ARG A 154 -3.42 -17.60 7.03
CA ARG A 154 -3.53 -16.33 6.30
C ARG A 154 -4.88 -15.69 6.59
N HIS A 155 -4.87 -14.43 7.02
CA HIS A 155 -6.09 -13.71 7.38
C HIS A 155 -6.76 -12.99 6.19
N VAL A 156 -6.63 -13.52 4.97
CA VAL A 156 -7.13 -12.86 3.75
C VAL A 156 -8.44 -13.51 3.30
N SER A 157 -9.41 -12.69 2.94
CA SER A 157 -10.77 -13.04 2.54
C SER A 157 -11.23 -12.11 1.41
N ASN A 158 -12.35 -12.44 0.76
CA ASN A 158 -12.95 -11.56 -0.23
C ASN A 158 -13.40 -10.20 0.34
N ALA A 159 -13.67 -10.13 1.66
CA ALA A 159 -14.09 -8.89 2.32
C ALA A 159 -12.93 -7.93 2.56
N ASN A 160 -11.71 -8.44 2.77
CA ASN A 160 -10.50 -7.65 3.02
C ASN A 160 -9.45 -7.75 1.90
N SER A 161 -9.91 -8.00 0.68
CA SER A 161 -9.09 -8.07 -0.53
C SER A 161 -9.59 -7.07 -1.57
N PRO A 162 -8.70 -6.38 -2.33
CA PRO A 162 -9.09 -5.56 -3.48
C PRO A 162 -9.67 -6.38 -4.63
N GLY A 163 -9.63 -7.71 -4.58
CA GLY A 163 -10.16 -8.62 -5.61
C GLY A 163 -9.16 -8.94 -6.74
N ASP A 164 -8.38 -7.95 -7.17
CA ASP A 164 -7.30 -8.12 -8.15
C ASP A 164 -6.00 -7.51 -7.59
N ALA A 165 -4.84 -8.04 -7.99
CA ALA A 165 -3.53 -7.57 -7.54
C ALA A 165 -3.20 -6.18 -8.08
N ILE A 166 -3.64 -5.89 -9.31
CA ILE A 166 -3.47 -4.58 -9.95
C ILE A 166 -4.82 -4.12 -10.50
N ILE A 167 -5.31 -2.98 -10.02
CA ILE A 167 -6.48 -2.30 -10.56
C ILE A 167 -6.06 -0.90 -11.00
N THR A 168 -6.25 -0.59 -12.29
CA THR A 168 -5.96 0.73 -12.85
C THR A 168 -7.23 1.37 -13.40
N LEU A 169 -7.56 2.54 -12.87
CA LEU A 169 -8.87 3.16 -13.03
C LEU A 169 -8.92 4.23 -14.14
N GLY A 170 -7.77 4.73 -14.59
CA GLY A 170 -7.66 5.71 -15.67
C GLY A 170 -8.20 5.17 -16.99
N ASN A 171 -8.96 6.01 -17.71
CA ASN A 171 -9.62 5.66 -18.97
C ASN A 171 -9.26 6.60 -20.13
N SER A 172 -8.22 7.43 -19.95
CA SER A 172 -7.76 8.39 -20.95
C SER A 172 -6.85 7.72 -21.98
N GLY A 173 -7.13 7.88 -23.28
CA GLY A 173 -6.33 7.29 -24.36
C GLY A 173 -4.88 7.78 -24.47
N GLY A 174 -4.49 8.80 -23.70
CA GLY A 174 -3.11 9.32 -23.64
C GLY A 174 -2.21 8.68 -22.57
N GLU A 175 -2.73 7.73 -21.78
CA GLU A 175 -1.97 7.10 -20.69
C GLU A 175 -2.35 5.62 -20.55
N ASN A 176 -1.34 4.75 -20.52
CA ASN A 176 -1.53 3.32 -20.27
C ASN A 176 -1.93 3.11 -18.81
N GLY A 177 -2.88 2.20 -18.57
CA GLY A 177 -3.29 1.85 -17.21
C GLY A 177 -2.16 1.16 -16.47
N LEU A 178 -1.52 0.18 -17.12
CA LEU A 178 -0.33 -0.49 -16.62
C LEU A 178 0.79 -0.42 -17.67
N SER A 179 2.00 -0.09 -17.23
CA SER A 179 3.20 -0.19 -18.05
C SER A 179 4.41 -0.73 -17.31
N ASN A 180 5.21 -1.52 -18.03
CA ASN A 180 6.49 -2.07 -17.56
C ASN A 180 7.59 -1.84 -18.60
N ALA A 181 8.75 -1.31 -18.20
CA ALA A 181 9.76 -0.84 -19.15
C ALA A 181 10.88 -1.86 -19.45
N ASN A 182 11.47 -2.49 -18.44
CA ASN A 182 12.73 -3.24 -18.58
C ASN A 182 12.59 -4.75 -18.30
N LYS A 183 12.80 -5.20 -17.05
CA LYS A 183 12.78 -6.63 -16.69
C LYS A 183 11.36 -7.20 -16.58
N THR A 184 11.26 -8.52 -16.48
CA THR A 184 9.97 -9.21 -16.30
C THR A 184 9.33 -8.81 -14.97
N LEU A 185 8.13 -8.22 -15.05
CA LEU A 185 7.28 -7.97 -13.88
C LEU A 185 6.44 -9.22 -13.60
N ARG A 186 6.72 -9.88 -12.48
CA ARG A 186 5.92 -11.01 -11.99
C ARG A 186 4.82 -10.51 -11.05
N VAL A 187 3.59 -10.94 -11.30
CA VAL A 187 2.41 -10.59 -10.51
C VAL A 187 1.70 -11.86 -10.06
N ARG A 188 1.31 -11.93 -8.80
CA ARG A 188 0.43 -12.99 -8.28
C ARG A 188 -0.94 -12.39 -8.01
N GLY A 189 -1.97 -12.91 -8.68
CA GLY A 189 -3.32 -12.35 -8.66
C GLY A 189 -3.66 -11.51 -9.89
N GLY A 190 -4.94 -11.16 -10.04
CA GLY A 190 -5.47 -10.63 -11.30
C GLY A 190 -5.01 -9.23 -11.65
N ILE A 191 -5.08 -8.89 -12.94
CA ILE A 191 -4.85 -7.52 -13.43
C ILE A 191 -6.10 -7.03 -14.15
N ARG A 192 -6.66 -5.91 -13.67
CA ARG A 192 -7.73 -5.18 -14.35
C ARG A 192 -7.33 -3.75 -14.66
N SER A 193 -7.58 -3.33 -15.89
CA SER A 193 -7.27 -1.99 -16.35
C SER A 193 -8.45 -1.36 -17.10
N ASN A 194 -8.72 -0.08 -16.85
CA ASN A 194 -9.63 0.73 -17.67
C ASN A 194 -8.99 1.24 -18.96
N SER A 195 -7.67 1.12 -19.10
CA SER A 195 -6.86 1.55 -20.27
C SER A 195 -5.95 0.40 -20.76
N ASN A 196 -5.04 0.67 -21.70
CA ASN A 196 -4.10 -0.30 -22.25
C ASN A 196 -3.17 -0.88 -21.16
N ILE A 197 -2.72 -2.11 -21.37
CA ILE A 197 -1.60 -2.71 -20.65
C ILE A 197 -0.44 -2.83 -21.64
N SER A 198 0.58 -1.98 -21.48
CA SER A 198 1.67 -1.83 -22.44
C SER A 198 3.00 -2.12 -21.77
N ALA A 199 3.66 -3.20 -22.15
CA ALA A 199 4.88 -3.62 -21.51
C ALA A 199 6.02 -3.77 -22.54
N SER A 200 7.09 -3.01 -22.38
CA SER A 200 8.35 -3.24 -23.11
C SER A 200 9.15 -4.38 -22.47
N GLY A 201 9.12 -4.49 -21.14
CA GLY A 201 9.51 -5.69 -20.41
C GLY A 201 8.34 -6.66 -20.26
N ALA A 202 8.58 -7.98 -20.19
CA ALA A 202 7.50 -8.96 -20.05
C ALA A 202 6.68 -8.77 -18.75
N ILE A 203 5.40 -9.11 -18.77
CA ILE A 203 4.56 -9.24 -17.57
C ILE A 203 4.12 -10.69 -17.45
N GLU A 204 4.49 -11.34 -16.37
CA GLU A 204 4.11 -12.73 -16.04
C GLU A 204 3.08 -12.71 -14.91
N VAL A 205 1.87 -13.20 -15.19
CA VAL A 205 0.79 -13.28 -14.19
C VAL A 205 0.54 -14.73 -13.80
N ASN A 206 0.68 -14.99 -12.50
CA ASN A 206 0.38 -16.27 -11.89
C ASN A 206 -0.98 -16.20 -11.19
N ASP A 207 -1.69 -17.32 -11.25
CA ASP A 207 -2.90 -17.60 -10.48
C ASP A 207 -4.13 -16.71 -10.78
N ALA A 208 -4.17 -15.99 -11.92
CA ALA A 208 -5.33 -15.15 -12.25
C ALA A 208 -5.42 -14.68 -13.72
N ASN A 209 -6.58 -14.10 -14.05
CA ASN A 209 -6.87 -13.52 -15.37
C ASN A 209 -6.30 -12.10 -15.53
N VAL A 210 -6.05 -11.72 -16.79
CA VAL A 210 -5.67 -10.35 -17.18
C VAL A 210 -6.76 -9.76 -18.08
N ARG A 211 -7.26 -8.57 -17.72
CA ARG A 211 -8.32 -7.87 -18.47
C ARG A 211 -8.02 -6.39 -18.64
N ALA A 212 -8.15 -5.90 -19.87
CA ALA A 212 -8.17 -4.47 -20.17
C ALA A 212 -9.50 -4.10 -20.81
N ARG A 213 -10.18 -3.07 -20.28
CA ARG A 213 -11.46 -2.57 -20.80
C ARG A 213 -11.31 -2.15 -22.26
N THR A 214 -10.26 -1.41 -22.54
CA THR A 214 -9.91 -0.89 -23.87
C THR A 214 -8.46 -1.24 -24.19
N GLY A 215 -8.17 -1.44 -25.48
CA GLY A 215 -6.80 -1.56 -25.97
C GLY A 215 -6.18 -2.94 -25.92
N THR A 216 -4.85 -2.97 -25.91
CA THR A 216 -4.01 -4.17 -25.99
C THR A 216 -3.45 -4.57 -24.63
N CYS A 217 -2.95 -5.80 -24.58
CA CYS A 217 -2.17 -6.32 -23.47
C CYS A 217 -0.83 -6.82 -24.01
N ASP A 218 0.07 -5.91 -24.32
CA ASP A 218 1.31 -6.23 -25.02
C ASP A 218 2.33 -6.85 -24.06
N ASN A 219 3.05 -7.88 -24.53
CA ASN A 219 4.06 -8.63 -23.77
C ASN A 219 3.60 -9.18 -22.40
N VAL A 220 2.30 -9.48 -22.28
CA VAL A 220 1.72 -10.16 -21.11
C VAL A 220 1.57 -11.66 -21.37
N THR A 221 2.06 -12.47 -20.44
CA THR A 221 1.87 -13.93 -20.33
C THR A 221 1.08 -14.27 -19.07
N VAL A 222 0.26 -15.32 -19.15
CA VAL A 222 -0.56 -15.84 -18.03
C VAL A 222 -0.28 -17.33 -17.88
N SER A 223 -0.31 -17.85 -16.65
CA SER A 223 -0.15 -19.29 -16.40
C SER A 223 -1.25 -20.13 -17.07
N ALA A 224 -0.97 -21.41 -17.30
CA ALA A 224 -1.93 -22.35 -17.87
C ALA A 224 -3.22 -22.39 -17.02
N GLY A 225 -4.38 -22.33 -17.68
CA GLY A 225 -5.69 -22.27 -17.02
C GLY A 225 -6.27 -20.86 -16.86
N TYR A 226 -5.48 -19.81 -17.09
CA TYR A 226 -5.93 -18.42 -17.04
C TYR A 226 -6.02 -17.75 -18.40
N THR A 227 -6.81 -16.68 -18.49
CA THR A 227 -7.11 -15.99 -19.74
C THR A 227 -6.63 -14.55 -19.74
N LYS A 228 -6.22 -14.11 -20.93
CA LYS A 228 -5.87 -12.73 -21.27
C LYS A 228 -6.93 -12.18 -22.21
N SER A 229 -7.66 -11.16 -21.80
CA SER A 229 -8.80 -10.59 -22.56
C SER A 229 -8.65 -9.08 -22.74
N CYS A 230 -8.23 -8.66 -23.93
CA CYS A 230 -7.94 -7.26 -24.26
C CYS A 230 -8.27 -7.01 -25.74
N PRO A 231 -9.33 -6.27 -26.08
CA PRO A 231 -10.28 -5.63 -25.17
C PRO A 231 -11.28 -6.64 -24.57
N ALA A 232 -11.53 -6.56 -23.25
CA ALA A 232 -12.53 -7.40 -22.56
C ALA A 232 -13.95 -6.83 -22.59
N GLY A 233 -14.10 -5.51 -22.75
CA GLY A 233 -15.37 -4.83 -22.49
C GLY A 233 -15.73 -4.80 -21.00
N GLY A 234 -16.27 -3.67 -20.52
CA GLY A 234 -16.42 -3.43 -19.07
C GLY A 234 -15.06 -3.26 -18.38
N GLY A 235 -14.97 -2.34 -17.43
CA GLY A 235 -13.71 -2.07 -16.73
C GLY A 235 -13.89 -1.95 -15.23
N PRO A 236 -12.80 -1.95 -14.47
CA PRO A 236 -12.89 -1.85 -13.01
C PRO A 236 -13.53 -0.52 -12.60
N SER A 237 -14.48 -0.60 -11.68
CA SER A 237 -14.97 0.56 -10.93
C SER A 237 -14.10 0.79 -9.71
N ASP A 238 -14.01 2.04 -9.25
CA ASP A 238 -13.39 2.35 -7.96
C ASP A 238 -14.19 1.66 -6.82
N PRO A 239 -13.56 0.81 -5.98
CA PRO A 239 -14.23 0.18 -4.83
C PRO A 239 -14.68 1.17 -3.74
N ASN A 240 -14.21 2.42 -3.80
CA ASN A 240 -14.55 3.47 -2.86
C ASN A 240 -14.21 3.18 -1.39
N TYR A 241 -13.04 2.57 -1.14
CA TYR A 241 -12.57 2.34 0.22
C TYR A 241 -12.43 3.66 1.00
N PRO A 242 -12.87 3.73 2.27
CA PRO A 242 -12.70 4.91 3.10
C PRO A 242 -11.28 5.00 3.67
N ALA A 243 -10.84 6.22 3.94
CA ALA A 243 -9.69 6.49 4.81
C ALA A 243 -10.02 6.16 6.28
N ASP A 244 -9.00 5.99 7.10
CA ASP A 244 -9.13 5.72 8.54
C ASP A 244 -9.56 6.96 9.34
N ILE A 245 -9.47 8.15 8.74
CA ILE A 245 -9.89 9.43 9.31
C ILE A 245 -10.84 10.16 8.34
N SER A 246 -11.73 10.96 8.90
CA SER A 246 -12.66 11.83 8.15
C SER A 246 -12.51 13.32 8.47
N THR A 247 -11.72 13.65 9.50
CA THR A 247 -11.42 15.01 9.94
C THR A 247 -9.91 15.21 10.04
N ILE A 248 -9.47 16.47 9.99
CA ILE A 248 -8.05 16.80 10.17
C ILE A 248 -7.57 16.34 11.57
N PRO A 249 -6.53 15.50 11.65
CA PRO A 249 -5.90 15.14 12.91
C PRO A 249 -5.14 16.32 13.52
N VAL A 250 -4.70 16.18 14.76
CA VAL A 250 -3.84 17.19 15.41
C VAL A 250 -2.56 17.43 14.60
N LEU A 251 -2.19 18.70 14.40
CA LEU A 251 -0.90 19.09 13.81
C LEU A 251 0.25 18.48 14.60
N ARG A 252 1.21 17.88 13.89
CA ARG A 252 2.44 17.32 14.43
C ARG A 252 3.64 18.05 13.89
N THR A 253 4.56 18.40 14.79
CA THR A 253 5.87 18.90 14.42
C THR A 253 6.77 17.72 14.07
N VAL A 254 7.52 17.84 12.96
CA VAL A 254 8.57 16.87 12.63
C VAL A 254 9.67 16.95 13.69
N PRO A 255 10.02 15.84 14.37
CA PRO A 255 11.05 15.86 15.40
C PRO A 255 12.44 16.13 14.81
N SER A 256 13.34 16.68 15.63
CA SER A 256 14.76 16.78 15.29
C SER A 256 15.42 15.39 15.23
N CYS A 257 16.45 15.24 14.39
CA CYS A 257 17.25 14.01 14.31
C CYS A 257 18.15 13.82 15.55
N THR A 258 17.57 13.36 16.65
CA THR A 258 18.25 13.10 17.93
C THR A 258 17.98 11.68 18.41
N GLY A 259 18.95 11.05 19.08
CA GLY A 259 18.80 9.69 19.63
C GLY A 259 19.29 8.56 18.70
N THR A 260 18.82 7.34 18.97
CA THR A 260 19.14 6.13 18.19
C THR A 260 18.16 5.89 17.03
N TYR A 261 16.93 6.37 17.18
CA TYR A 261 15.87 6.43 16.18
C TYR A 261 15.11 7.75 16.34
N VAL A 262 14.37 8.15 15.31
CA VAL A 262 13.47 9.30 15.34
C VAL A 262 12.04 8.78 15.23
N GLU A 263 11.18 9.23 16.13
CA GLU A 263 9.82 8.72 16.26
C GLU A 263 8.78 9.75 15.80
N LEU A 264 7.94 9.39 14.84
CA LEU A 264 6.83 10.21 14.39
C LEU A 264 5.50 9.68 14.95
N GLN A 265 4.69 10.61 15.45
CA GLN A 265 3.39 10.33 16.06
C GLN A 265 2.27 10.50 15.04
N PRO A 266 1.20 9.68 15.08
CA PRO A 266 0.05 9.85 14.19
C PRO A 266 -0.54 11.26 14.30
N GLY A 267 -0.88 11.84 13.15
CA GLY A 267 -1.43 13.20 13.08
C GLY A 267 -1.27 13.85 11.71
N TYR A 268 -1.42 15.17 11.69
CA TYR A 268 -1.33 16.00 10.49
C TYR A 268 0.09 16.58 10.31
N TYR A 269 0.64 16.43 9.11
CA TYR A 269 1.94 16.93 8.70
C TYR A 269 1.80 17.74 7.39
N ASP A 270 2.30 18.96 7.38
CA ASP A 270 2.20 19.90 6.26
C ASP A 270 3.53 20.46 5.77
N ASP A 271 4.62 20.08 6.41
CA ASP A 271 5.97 20.49 6.04
C ASP A 271 6.73 19.35 5.35
N ALA A 272 6.61 19.28 4.02
CA ALA A 272 7.34 18.33 3.20
C ALA A 272 8.87 18.52 3.33
N LYS A 273 9.32 19.76 3.54
CA LYS A 273 10.73 20.08 3.68
C LYS A 273 11.27 19.50 4.98
N ALA A 274 10.61 19.72 6.10
CA ALA A 274 11.04 19.17 7.38
C ALA A 274 11.06 17.63 7.38
N LEU A 275 10.04 16.99 6.79
CA LEU A 275 10.03 15.54 6.62
C LEU A 275 11.17 15.06 5.73
N THR A 276 11.44 15.76 4.63
CA THR A 276 12.53 15.40 3.72
C THR A 276 13.90 15.61 4.36
N ASP A 277 14.14 16.73 5.02
CA ASP A 277 15.38 16.97 5.78
C ASP A 277 15.62 15.84 6.80
N LEU A 278 14.56 15.38 7.46
CA LEU A 278 14.61 14.21 8.34
C LEU A 278 14.93 12.93 7.57
N THR A 279 14.28 12.68 6.42
CA THR A 279 14.44 11.42 5.66
C THR A 279 15.54 11.45 4.59
N THR A 280 16.39 12.48 4.56
CA THR A 280 17.59 12.53 3.72
C THR A 280 18.84 12.93 4.48
N GLY A 281 18.70 13.67 5.60
CA GLY A 281 19.82 14.12 6.43
C GLY A 281 20.02 13.30 7.70
N CYS A 282 19.06 12.46 8.10
CA CYS A 282 19.15 11.68 9.33
C CYS A 282 19.66 10.27 9.09
N ASN A 283 20.87 9.97 9.58
CA ASN A 283 21.49 8.65 9.58
C ASN A 283 20.93 7.73 10.68
N LYS A 284 19.64 7.85 11.00
CA LYS A 284 18.93 7.06 12.03
C LYS A 284 17.70 6.41 11.42
N ILE A 285 17.14 5.43 12.11
CA ILE A 285 15.85 4.86 11.73
C ILE A 285 14.77 5.90 12.01
N VAL A 286 13.96 6.20 11.01
CA VAL A 286 12.76 7.03 11.14
C VAL A 286 11.57 6.09 11.30
N TRP A 287 10.95 6.10 12.47
CA TRP A 287 9.85 5.19 12.82
C TRP A 287 8.54 5.94 13.00
N PHE A 288 7.55 5.55 12.20
CA PHE A 288 6.17 5.98 12.33
C PHE A 288 5.42 4.98 13.20
N ARG A 289 4.95 5.43 14.38
CA ARG A 289 4.08 4.64 15.24
C ARG A 289 2.79 4.22 14.53
N THR A 290 2.10 3.23 15.09
CA THR A 290 0.80 2.80 14.59
C THR A 290 -0.23 3.93 14.63
N GLY A 291 -1.01 4.06 13.56
CA GLY A 291 -2.06 5.08 13.42
C GLY A 291 -2.13 5.74 12.05
N SER A 292 -2.98 6.76 11.94
CA SER A 292 -3.23 7.48 10.68
C SER A 292 -2.40 8.76 10.59
N TYR A 293 -1.78 8.98 9.44
CA TYR A 293 -0.96 10.14 9.13
C TYR A 293 -1.58 10.87 7.95
N TYR A 294 -1.93 12.13 8.14
CA TYR A 294 -2.44 12.98 7.07
C TYR A 294 -1.33 13.92 6.60
N PHE A 295 -0.95 13.80 5.34
CA PHE A 295 0.05 14.64 4.69
C PHE A 295 -0.65 15.59 3.73
N ASP A 296 -0.58 16.89 4.02
CA ASP A 296 -1.13 17.94 3.15
C ASP A 296 -0.16 19.11 3.04
N PHE A 297 0.76 19.00 2.09
CA PHE A 297 1.89 19.91 1.95
C PHE A 297 1.50 21.19 1.21
N HIS A 298 2.09 22.31 1.65
CA HIS A 298 1.90 23.63 1.04
C HIS A 298 3.22 24.29 0.61
N ASN A 299 4.31 23.53 0.59
CA ASN A 299 5.68 23.94 0.25
C ASN A 299 5.88 24.44 -1.20
N LYS A 300 4.90 24.25 -2.10
CA LYS A 300 4.99 24.75 -3.47
C LYS A 300 4.89 26.27 -3.55
N SER A 301 5.83 26.91 -4.25
CA SER A 301 5.87 28.39 -4.35
C SER A 301 4.63 29.00 -5.00
N SER A 302 3.93 28.26 -5.88
CA SER A 302 2.66 28.70 -6.45
C SER A 302 1.50 28.74 -5.43
N ASN A 303 1.66 28.15 -4.25
CA ASN A 303 0.64 28.15 -3.19
C ASN A 303 0.60 29.50 -2.45
N GLY A 304 1.63 30.35 -2.60
CA GLY A 304 1.67 31.66 -1.95
C GLY A 304 1.68 31.53 -0.42
N ASP A 305 2.34 30.50 0.13
CA ASP A 305 2.38 30.23 1.56
C ASP A 305 3.73 30.71 2.17
N PRO A 306 3.74 31.88 2.83
CA PRO A 306 4.95 32.47 3.37
C PRO A 306 5.57 31.65 4.51
N LEU A 307 4.84 30.71 5.13
CA LEU A 307 5.41 29.80 6.14
C LEU A 307 6.48 28.88 5.54
N TYR A 308 6.25 28.45 4.30
CA TYR A 308 7.08 27.43 3.67
C TYR A 308 7.96 27.99 2.55
N GLU A 309 7.69 29.18 1.99
CA GLU A 309 8.44 29.73 0.85
C GLU A 309 9.94 30.01 1.09
N ASN A 310 10.39 30.13 2.35
CA ASN A 310 11.78 30.46 2.68
C ASN A 310 12.67 29.22 2.77
N GLY A 311 13.73 29.17 1.94
CA GLY A 311 14.82 28.20 2.09
C GLY A 311 14.58 26.79 1.52
N ILE A 312 13.51 26.57 0.75
CA ILE A 312 13.31 25.30 0.05
C ILE A 312 14.21 25.27 -1.20
N THR A 313 14.87 24.16 -1.51
CA THR A 313 15.59 23.95 -2.79
C THR A 313 15.47 22.48 -3.15
N GLY A 314 14.94 22.13 -4.33
CA GLY A 314 14.81 20.73 -4.75
C GLY A 314 13.36 20.27 -4.90
N ALA A 315 13.14 18.96 -4.74
CA ALA A 315 11.87 18.27 -4.97
C ALA A 315 10.76 18.70 -3.99
N GLU A 316 11.14 19.17 -2.81
CA GLU A 316 10.26 19.61 -1.73
C GLU A 316 9.51 20.90 -2.11
N ARG A 317 10.02 21.68 -3.09
CA ARG A 317 9.34 22.85 -3.68
C ARG A 317 8.05 22.52 -4.43
N ASP A 318 7.71 21.26 -4.45
CA ASP A 318 6.73 20.68 -5.34
C ASP A 318 5.75 19.80 -4.55
N ASN A 319 5.64 20.03 -3.23
CA ASN A 319 4.83 19.25 -2.30
C ASN A 319 5.23 17.76 -2.27
N ILE A 320 6.54 17.49 -2.37
CA ILE A 320 7.09 16.13 -2.34
C ILE A 320 7.80 15.88 -1.01
N TRP A 321 7.38 14.85 -0.30
CA TRP A 321 8.19 14.23 0.74
C TRP A 321 9.12 13.20 0.11
N LYS A 322 10.43 13.44 0.21
CA LYS A 322 11.47 12.60 -0.39
C LYS A 322 12.20 11.79 0.69
N ILE A 323 12.40 10.50 0.42
CA ILE A 323 13.16 9.58 1.26
C ILE A 323 14.42 9.16 0.51
N ALA A 324 15.61 9.38 1.08
CA ALA A 324 16.89 9.04 0.47
C ALA A 324 17.95 8.67 1.53
N GLY A 325 18.74 7.61 1.30
CA GLY A 325 19.85 7.25 2.20
C GLY A 325 19.46 6.97 3.66
N THR A 326 18.17 6.72 3.94
CA THR A 326 17.64 6.52 5.28
C THR A 326 16.75 5.28 5.35
N ARG A 327 16.46 4.87 6.59
CA ARG A 327 15.62 3.70 6.89
C ARG A 327 14.31 4.17 7.51
N VAL A 328 13.20 3.91 6.83
CA VAL A 328 11.86 4.28 7.31
C VAL A 328 11.07 3.02 7.65
N ILE A 329 10.50 2.98 8.85
CA ILE A 329 9.61 1.90 9.29
C ILE A 329 8.28 2.51 9.69
N GLY A 330 7.16 1.93 9.25
CA GLY A 330 5.81 2.31 9.67
C GLY A 330 5.04 1.13 10.23
N GLY A 331 4.52 1.27 11.45
CA GLY A 331 3.69 0.28 12.10
C GLY A 331 4.34 -0.33 13.34
N GLU A 332 3.66 -1.34 13.91
CA GLU A 332 4.16 -2.06 15.07
C GLU A 332 5.35 -2.93 14.70
N LEU A 333 6.41 -2.89 15.51
CA LEU A 333 7.61 -3.68 15.27
C LEU A 333 7.38 -5.16 15.59
N ILE A 334 8.01 -6.05 14.81
CA ILE A 334 8.02 -7.48 15.14
C ILE A 334 8.77 -7.67 16.47
N GLY A 335 8.15 -8.37 17.43
CA GLY A 335 8.68 -8.55 18.79
C GLY A 335 8.44 -7.39 19.74
N GLY A 336 7.79 -6.31 19.28
CA GLY A 336 7.48 -5.12 20.08
C GLY A 336 8.70 -4.24 20.40
N GLY A 337 8.48 -3.16 21.17
CA GLY A 337 9.55 -2.27 21.63
C GLY A 337 9.89 -1.12 20.68
N THR A 338 11.18 -0.82 20.54
CA THR A 338 11.70 0.34 19.78
C THR A 338 12.71 -0.10 18.71
N PRO A 339 12.86 0.65 17.61
CA PRO A 339 13.80 0.27 16.56
C PRO A 339 15.24 0.19 17.07
N SER A 340 15.99 -0.81 16.59
CA SER A 340 17.43 -0.95 16.86
C SER A 340 18.23 -0.97 15.56
N GLY A 341 19.54 -0.69 15.62
CA GLY A 341 20.40 -0.70 14.43
C GLY A 341 20.42 -2.04 13.67
N ALA A 342 20.13 -3.15 14.36
CA ALA A 342 20.06 -4.51 13.81
C ALA A 342 18.73 -4.86 13.14
N THR A 343 17.74 -3.97 13.17
CA THR A 343 16.45 -4.21 12.49
C THR A 343 16.73 -4.57 11.03
N THR A 344 16.06 -5.56 10.47
CA THR A 344 16.21 -5.95 9.06
C THR A 344 14.96 -5.50 8.30
N ILE A 345 15.13 -5.00 7.08
CA ILE A 345 14.04 -4.63 6.19
C ILE A 345 14.22 -5.43 4.89
N PRO A 346 13.19 -6.12 4.38
CA PRO A 346 11.86 -6.27 4.98
C PRO A 346 11.85 -7.20 6.22
N GLY A 347 10.77 -7.15 7.01
CA GLY A 347 10.59 -7.90 8.26
C GLY A 347 10.71 -7.08 9.54
N ALA A 348 10.65 -5.76 9.45
CA ALA A 348 10.75 -4.85 10.59
C ALA A 348 9.41 -4.65 11.32
N CYS A 349 8.29 -4.64 10.59
CA CYS A 349 6.96 -4.41 11.14
C CYS A 349 6.01 -5.59 10.95
N GLN A 350 4.98 -5.67 11.80
CA GLN A 350 3.98 -6.75 11.81
C GLN A 350 3.16 -6.73 10.52
N ASN A 351 3.24 -7.81 9.75
CA ASN A 351 2.53 -7.92 8.49
C ASN A 351 1.07 -8.34 8.72
N PRO A 352 0.07 -7.60 8.18
CA PRO A 352 -1.33 -7.97 8.35
C PRO A 352 -1.73 -9.31 7.70
N ILE A 353 -0.88 -9.92 6.86
CA ILE A 353 -1.15 -11.24 6.25
C ILE A 353 -1.05 -12.33 7.30
N SER A 354 -0.05 -12.21 8.18
CA SER A 354 0.34 -13.22 9.15
C SER A 354 -0.27 -12.99 10.53
N ASP A 355 -0.90 -11.84 10.76
CA ASP A 355 -1.44 -11.49 12.07
C ASP A 355 -2.69 -10.60 11.95
N ALA A 356 -3.85 -11.10 12.37
CA ALA A 356 -5.10 -10.34 12.42
C ALA A 356 -5.08 -9.24 13.51
N GLY A 357 -4.14 -9.30 14.47
CA GLY A 357 -3.87 -8.27 15.46
C GLY A 357 -3.00 -7.12 14.94
N ALA A 358 -2.35 -7.29 13.77
CA ALA A 358 -1.36 -6.35 13.26
C ALA A 358 -1.88 -4.90 13.25
N GLN A 359 -1.22 -4.04 14.03
CA GLN A 359 -1.44 -2.60 14.03
C GLN A 359 -0.36 -1.92 13.19
N GLY A 360 -0.79 -1.05 12.29
CA GLY A 360 0.08 -0.44 11.29
C GLY A 360 -0.17 1.04 11.09
N VAL A 361 0.35 1.56 9.99
CA VAL A 361 0.14 2.94 9.55
C VAL A 361 -0.83 3.00 8.39
N GLN A 362 -1.50 4.14 8.26
CA GLN A 362 -2.07 4.57 6.98
C GLN A 362 -1.57 5.98 6.66
N PHE A 363 -0.84 6.11 5.56
CA PHE A 363 -0.36 7.39 5.04
C PHE A 363 -1.37 7.94 4.05
N ILE A 364 -1.99 9.05 4.42
CA ILE A 364 -3.10 9.67 3.69
C ILE A 364 -2.59 10.95 3.06
N PHE A 365 -2.53 11.00 1.73
CA PHE A 365 -2.05 12.16 1.00
C PHE A 365 -3.21 13.02 0.51
N GLY A 366 -3.27 14.26 0.99
CA GLY A 366 -4.23 15.28 0.59
C GLY A 366 -3.71 16.18 -0.53
N GLY A 367 -4.64 16.77 -1.28
CA GLY A 367 -4.33 17.78 -2.29
C GLY A 367 -3.40 17.27 -3.40
N ASP A 368 -2.28 17.95 -3.60
CA ASP A 368 -1.21 17.59 -4.55
C ASP A 368 0.07 17.11 -3.83
N SER A 369 -0.08 16.65 -2.59
CA SER A 369 1.00 16.07 -1.78
C SER A 369 1.47 14.73 -2.37
N ARG A 370 2.79 14.54 -2.39
CA ARG A 370 3.43 13.38 -3.04
C ARG A 370 4.47 12.74 -2.14
N LEU A 371 4.72 11.45 -2.39
CA LEU A 371 5.80 10.68 -1.79
C LEU A 371 6.79 10.27 -2.88
N MET A 372 8.09 10.38 -2.60
CA MET A 372 9.14 9.97 -3.52
C MET A 372 10.19 9.09 -2.82
N PHE A 373 10.45 7.92 -3.40
CA PHE A 373 11.56 7.05 -3.01
C PHE A 373 12.79 7.33 -3.88
N ASP A 374 13.89 7.77 -3.26
CA ASP A 374 15.14 8.05 -3.96
C ASP A 374 16.23 7.04 -3.54
N THR A 375 17.46 7.31 -3.97
CA THR A 375 18.64 6.45 -3.91
C THR A 375 18.92 5.99 -2.49
N ASP A 376 19.19 4.69 -2.35
CA ASP A 376 19.54 4.01 -1.10
C ASP A 376 18.51 4.22 0.03
N SER A 377 17.25 4.47 -0.31
CA SER A 377 16.14 4.47 0.64
C SER A 377 15.69 3.03 0.94
N LEU A 378 15.51 2.72 2.22
CA LEU A 378 15.02 1.41 2.67
C LEU A 378 13.76 1.61 3.51
N VAL A 379 12.60 1.29 2.94
CA VAL A 379 11.31 1.64 3.53
C VAL A 379 10.46 0.41 3.73
N GLU A 380 9.94 0.20 4.94
CA GLU A 380 8.91 -0.80 5.19
C GLU A 380 7.72 -0.18 5.91
N LEU A 381 6.54 -0.26 5.31
CA LEU A 381 5.31 0.24 5.89
C LEU A 381 4.31 -0.90 6.02
N CYS A 382 3.82 -1.15 7.23
CA CYS A 382 2.78 -2.13 7.50
C CYS A 382 1.44 -1.46 7.74
N ALA A 383 0.38 -1.94 7.07
CA ALA A 383 -0.98 -1.50 7.32
C ALA A 383 -1.57 -2.15 8.56
N THR A 384 -2.62 -1.53 9.11
CA THR A 384 -3.46 -2.17 10.14
C THR A 384 -4.37 -3.21 9.51
N TYR A 385 -4.43 -4.41 10.08
CA TYR A 385 -5.35 -5.45 9.65
C TYR A 385 -6.82 -4.97 9.76
N ARG A 386 -7.62 -5.30 8.75
CA ARG A 386 -9.06 -5.04 8.70
C ARG A 386 -9.74 -6.28 8.14
N SER A 387 -10.87 -6.68 8.72
CA SER A 387 -11.65 -7.85 8.25
C SER A 387 -12.67 -7.49 7.17
N THR A 388 -13.06 -6.22 7.05
CA THR A 388 -14.16 -5.76 6.19
C THR A 388 -13.72 -4.89 5.01
N ARG A 389 -12.42 -4.63 4.89
CA ARG A 389 -11.79 -3.93 3.77
C ARG A 389 -10.30 -4.27 3.73
N PRO A 390 -9.61 -4.04 2.61
CA PRO A 390 -8.17 -4.28 2.56
C PRO A 390 -7.41 -3.45 3.61
N PRO A 391 -6.34 -4.00 4.22
CA PRO A 391 -5.37 -3.23 4.98
C PRO A 391 -4.73 -2.19 4.07
N ILE A 392 -5.08 -0.91 4.19
CA ILE A 392 -4.54 0.15 3.32
C ILE A 392 -3.40 0.87 4.02
N VAL A 393 -2.20 0.82 3.41
CA VAL A 393 -0.98 1.46 3.94
C VAL A 393 -0.76 2.85 3.37
N VAL A 394 -1.09 3.05 2.09
CA VAL A 394 -1.05 4.35 1.42
C VAL A 394 -2.41 4.65 0.82
N TYR A 395 -2.93 5.83 1.09
CA TYR A 395 -4.24 6.30 0.69
C TYR A 395 -4.13 7.67 0.02
N GLY A 396 -4.61 7.80 -1.22
CA GLY A 396 -4.79 9.09 -1.89
C GLY A 396 -6.17 9.65 -1.58
N ASN A 397 -6.24 10.77 -0.86
CA ASN A 397 -7.51 11.33 -0.45
C ASN A 397 -8.32 11.80 -1.66
N LYS A 398 -9.48 11.22 -1.93
CA LYS A 398 -10.28 11.54 -3.13
C LYS A 398 -11.13 12.79 -3.00
N THR A 399 -11.71 12.97 -1.83
CA THR A 399 -12.77 13.93 -1.56
C THR A 399 -12.28 14.98 -0.58
N GLY A 400 -12.86 16.17 -0.66
CA GLY A 400 -12.45 17.28 0.18
C GLY A 400 -12.45 18.58 -0.61
N SER A 401 -12.61 19.70 0.10
CA SER A 401 -12.65 21.03 -0.48
C SER A 401 -11.35 21.78 -0.21
N ASN A 402 -11.09 22.84 -0.98
CA ASN A 402 -10.07 23.80 -0.57
C ASN A 402 -10.48 24.46 0.75
N PRO A 403 -9.51 24.81 1.61
CA PRO A 403 -9.75 25.62 2.78
C PRO A 403 -10.48 26.91 2.41
N THR A 404 -11.47 27.28 3.21
CA THR A 404 -12.17 28.57 3.06
C THR A 404 -11.39 29.65 3.78
N LEU A 405 -11.12 30.74 3.09
CA LEU A 405 -10.46 31.91 3.63
C LEU A 405 -11.40 32.64 4.60
N THR A 406 -10.92 32.88 5.82
CA THR A 406 -11.58 33.68 6.86
C THR A 406 -10.91 35.03 6.95
N THR A 407 -11.70 36.10 6.93
CA THR A 407 -11.21 37.49 6.97
C THR A 407 -11.78 38.19 8.20
N LEU A 408 -10.88 38.66 9.07
CA LEU A 408 -11.17 39.43 10.27
C LEU A 408 -10.72 40.88 10.05
N THR A 409 -11.59 41.71 9.47
CA THR A 409 -11.27 43.10 9.06
C THR A 409 -12.35 44.10 9.49
N GLY A 410 -11.99 45.39 9.48
CA GLY A 410 -12.92 46.48 9.77
C GLY A 410 -13.28 46.63 11.25
N SER A 411 -14.09 47.63 11.58
CA SER A 411 -14.45 47.98 12.97
C SER A 411 -15.38 46.95 13.64
N ALA A 412 -16.09 46.13 12.87
CA ALA A 412 -16.98 45.09 13.38
C ALA A 412 -16.36 43.68 13.40
N GLY A 413 -15.24 43.46 12.69
CA GLY A 413 -14.64 42.13 12.50
C GLY A 413 -13.13 42.04 12.75
N GLY A 414 -12.42 43.16 12.82
CA GLY A 414 -11.01 43.18 13.21
C GLY A 414 -10.82 43.02 14.72
N LEU A 415 -9.63 42.57 15.09
CA LEU A 415 -9.29 42.23 16.46
C LEU A 415 -8.90 43.50 17.21
N THR A 416 -9.57 43.79 18.33
CA THR A 416 -9.34 45.02 19.11
C THR A 416 -8.97 44.69 20.55
N THR A 417 -8.51 45.70 21.30
CA THR A 417 -8.17 45.52 22.71
C THR A 417 -9.40 45.17 23.57
N SER A 418 -9.17 44.38 24.62
CA SER A 418 -10.13 44.04 25.67
C SER A 418 -9.44 44.02 27.03
N GLY A 419 -10.19 44.25 28.11
CA GLY A 419 -9.63 44.40 29.46
C GLY A 419 -9.06 45.80 29.70
N THR A 420 -8.38 46.00 30.82
CA THR A 420 -7.83 47.31 31.20
C THR A 420 -6.41 47.46 30.65
N PRO A 421 -6.11 48.42 29.75
CA PRO A 421 -4.76 48.70 29.31
C PRO A 421 -3.87 49.13 30.48
N THR A 422 -2.62 48.68 30.50
CA THR A 422 -1.64 49.07 31.52
C THR A 422 -0.60 49.99 30.93
N VAL A 423 -0.19 51.02 31.69
CA VAL A 423 0.86 51.94 31.24
C VAL A 423 2.12 51.76 32.07
N THR A 424 3.25 51.63 31.41
CA THR A 424 4.58 51.53 32.02
C THR A 424 5.54 52.54 31.37
N GLY A 425 6.70 52.79 31.98
CA GLY A 425 7.73 53.60 31.35
C GLY A 425 8.94 53.86 32.23
N THR A 426 9.97 54.44 31.60
CA THR A 426 11.24 54.80 32.23
C THR A 426 11.43 56.32 32.17
N GLY A 427 12.14 56.88 33.15
CA GLY A 427 12.36 58.33 33.27
C GLY A 427 11.70 58.95 34.50
N SER A 428 11.97 60.23 34.73
CA SER A 428 11.60 60.94 35.95
C SER A 428 10.25 61.67 35.87
N ASP A 429 9.60 61.70 34.70
CA ASP A 429 8.31 62.39 34.57
C ASP A 429 7.18 61.64 35.32
N PRO A 430 6.48 62.28 36.28
CA PRO A 430 5.34 61.65 36.95
C PRO A 430 4.12 61.47 36.04
N GLU A 431 4.03 62.16 34.89
CA GLU A 431 2.92 62.00 33.96
C GLU A 431 3.05 60.72 33.10
N THR A 432 1.90 60.15 32.78
CA THR A 432 1.75 58.90 32.03
C THR A 432 0.60 59.03 31.04
N PHE A 433 0.40 58.02 30.18
CA PHE A 433 -0.77 58.01 29.30
C PHE A 433 -2.06 57.94 30.12
N ALA A 434 -2.96 58.87 29.85
CA ALA A 434 -4.30 58.92 30.41
C ALA A 434 -5.31 59.35 29.34
N LEU A 435 -6.59 59.07 29.57
CA LEU A 435 -7.64 59.58 28.67
C LEU A 435 -7.76 61.09 28.84
N ASN A 436 -7.74 61.81 27.71
CA ASN A 436 -7.97 63.25 27.72
C ASN A 436 -9.47 63.50 27.94
N PRO A 437 -9.91 64.27 28.95
CA PRO A 437 -11.29 64.71 29.03
C PRO A 437 -11.54 65.63 27.85
N GLU A 438 -12.47 65.24 26.98
CA GLU A 438 -12.66 65.86 25.66
C GLU A 438 -13.05 67.35 25.70
N THR A 439 -13.21 67.99 26.86
CA THR A 439 -13.77 69.34 26.98
C THR A 439 -13.33 70.21 28.19
N ASP A 440 -12.47 69.77 29.12
CA ASP A 440 -12.14 70.59 30.32
C ASP A 440 -10.72 71.20 30.25
N PRO A 441 -10.57 72.53 30.14
CA PRO A 441 -9.27 73.21 30.16
C PRO A 441 -8.60 73.28 31.54
N ARG A 442 -9.22 72.75 32.61
CA ARG A 442 -8.60 72.70 33.94
C ARG A 442 -7.58 71.56 34.04
N PRO A 443 -6.44 71.76 34.74
CA PRO A 443 -5.50 70.67 35.02
C PRO A 443 -6.21 69.61 35.88
N LEU A 444 -6.34 68.40 35.32
CA LEU A 444 -6.90 67.24 36.01
C LEU A 444 -6.06 66.94 37.26
N VAL A 445 -6.70 66.96 38.43
CA VAL A 445 -6.09 66.60 39.72
C VAL A 445 -5.94 65.08 39.85
N SER A 446 -6.46 64.28 38.90
CA SER A 446 -6.26 62.82 38.82
C SER A 446 -6.42 62.32 37.38
N PRO A 447 -5.51 61.46 36.86
CA PRO A 447 -5.63 60.94 35.50
C PRO A 447 -6.84 60.00 35.37
N ILE A 448 -7.63 60.14 34.29
CA ILE A 448 -8.67 59.17 33.96
C ILE A 448 -7.98 57.88 33.46
N PRO A 449 -8.21 56.73 34.11
CA PRO A 449 -7.57 55.49 33.71
C PRO A 449 -7.97 55.08 32.30
N LEU A 450 -7.04 54.48 31.57
CA LEU A 450 -7.30 53.94 30.22
C LEU A 450 -8.32 52.80 30.30
N THR A 451 -9.20 52.73 29.30
CA THR A 451 -10.14 51.63 29.13
C THR A 451 -9.97 51.03 27.73
N ALA A 452 -10.28 49.74 27.57
CA ALA A 452 -10.28 49.14 26.23
C ALA A 452 -11.26 49.86 25.29
N ALA A 453 -12.46 50.22 25.76
CA ALA A 453 -13.49 50.86 24.95
C ALA A 453 -12.98 52.15 24.28
N ALA A 454 -12.17 52.94 24.98
CA ALA A 454 -11.57 54.15 24.44
C ALA A 454 -10.58 53.88 23.29
N LEU A 455 -9.85 52.77 23.33
CA LEU A 455 -8.80 52.43 22.37
C LEU A 455 -9.23 51.44 21.27
N GLN A 456 -10.50 51.05 21.24
CA GLN A 456 -11.02 50.06 20.29
C GLN A 456 -11.27 50.63 18.89
N ASN A 457 -11.84 51.84 18.81
CA ASN A 457 -12.22 52.46 17.55
C ASN A 457 -11.87 53.94 17.53
N ASP A 458 -11.59 54.43 16.34
CA ASP A 458 -11.32 55.84 16.05
C ASP A 458 -12.40 56.75 16.66
N GLY A 459 -11.99 57.67 17.54
CA GLY A 459 -12.89 58.64 18.17
C GLY A 459 -13.61 58.17 19.44
N ASN A 460 -13.32 56.97 19.96
CA ASN A 460 -13.87 56.50 21.24
C ASN A 460 -13.16 57.11 22.46
N GLY A 461 -11.92 57.59 22.30
CA GLY A 461 -11.18 58.27 23.37
C GLY A 461 -9.68 58.28 23.11
N ILE A 462 -9.05 59.44 23.30
CA ILE A 462 -7.64 59.63 22.97
C ILE A 462 -6.77 59.49 24.23
N ALA A 463 -5.95 58.45 24.29
CA ALA A 463 -4.87 58.33 25.25
C ALA A 463 -3.77 59.35 24.91
N THR A 464 -3.54 60.30 25.81
CA THR A 464 -2.51 61.33 25.64
C THR A 464 -1.47 61.21 26.75
N TRP A 465 -0.20 61.27 26.36
CA TRP A 465 0.90 61.48 27.29
C TRP A 465 1.60 62.76 26.89
N LYS A 466 1.71 63.70 27.83
CA LYS A 466 2.53 64.91 27.68
C LYS A 466 3.71 64.78 28.63
N ARG A 467 4.91 65.02 28.13
CA ARG A 467 6.09 65.10 28.99
C ARG A 467 6.21 66.52 29.53
N VAL A 468 5.93 66.73 30.82
CA VAL A 468 5.89 68.05 31.46
C VAL A 468 7.16 68.42 32.23
N GLY A 469 8.03 67.45 32.52
CA GLY A 469 9.33 67.58 33.20
C GLY A 469 9.58 68.90 33.97
N LEU A 470 9.37 68.91 35.29
CA LEU A 470 9.56 70.09 36.15
C LEU A 470 11.04 70.36 36.49
N THR A 471 11.93 69.35 36.50
CA THR A 471 13.38 69.50 36.71
C THR A 471 14.13 68.28 36.13
N GLY A 472 15.14 68.48 35.26
CA GLY A 472 15.94 67.39 34.66
C GLY A 472 16.32 67.58 33.18
N THR A 473 17.39 66.89 32.75
CA THR A 473 18.10 67.02 31.47
C THR A 473 17.20 66.81 30.23
N ALA A 474 17.52 67.51 29.13
CA ALA A 474 16.79 67.53 27.85
C ALA A 474 16.79 66.21 27.04
N GLY A 475 16.84 65.06 27.71
CA GLY A 475 16.82 63.74 27.07
C GLY A 475 15.41 63.25 26.72
N ASN A 476 15.34 62.22 25.89
CA ASN A 476 14.08 61.58 25.50
C ASN A 476 13.60 60.65 26.64
N GLU A 477 12.29 60.61 26.91
CA GLU A 477 11.69 59.59 27.78
C GLU A 477 10.76 58.67 26.98
N THR A 478 10.46 57.49 27.53
CA THR A 478 9.58 56.51 26.89
C THR A 478 8.43 56.11 27.81
N ARG A 479 7.24 55.96 27.22
CA ARG A 479 6.05 55.41 27.87
C ARG A 479 5.44 54.37 26.95
N THR A 480 4.97 53.27 27.52
CA THR A 480 4.37 52.14 26.81
C THR A 480 2.96 51.91 27.31
N ILE A 481 2.00 51.87 26.39
CA ILE A 481 0.66 51.32 26.64
C ILE A 481 0.67 49.86 26.22
N THR A 482 0.42 48.95 27.16
CA THR A 482 0.24 47.52 26.91
C THR A 482 -1.24 47.21 26.88
N MET A 483 -1.71 46.70 25.75
CA MET A 483 -3.11 46.41 25.47
C MET A 483 -3.30 44.91 25.27
N GLY A 484 -4.04 44.25 26.15
CA GLY A 484 -4.45 42.87 25.95
C GLY A 484 -5.68 42.75 25.03
N GLY A 485 -6.05 41.51 24.70
CA GLY A 485 -7.23 41.18 23.90
C GLY A 485 -6.87 40.69 22.51
N PHE A 486 -7.39 41.37 21.49
CA PHE A 486 -7.21 41.00 20.08
C PHE A 486 -7.63 39.56 19.80
N ALA A 487 -8.62 39.06 20.53
CA ALA A 487 -9.11 37.69 20.42
C ALA A 487 -10.11 37.56 19.25
N PRO A 488 -9.97 36.54 18.39
CA PRO A 488 -10.97 36.24 17.37
C PRO A 488 -12.28 35.75 18.00
N PRO A 489 -13.42 35.81 17.27
CA PRO A 489 -14.71 35.30 17.78
C PRO A 489 -14.68 33.82 18.16
N SER A 490 -13.88 33.03 17.45
CA SER A 490 -13.55 31.65 17.75
C SER A 490 -12.05 31.48 17.71
N THR A 491 -11.50 30.63 18.59
CA THR A 491 -10.07 30.33 18.59
C THR A 491 -9.62 29.83 17.22
N ILE A 492 -8.45 30.30 16.77
CA ILE A 492 -7.83 29.79 15.55
C ILE A 492 -7.00 28.58 15.95
N ASP A 493 -7.35 27.42 15.38
CA ASP A 493 -6.69 26.16 15.69
C ASP A 493 -5.28 26.08 15.10
N LYS A 494 -4.48 25.14 15.64
CA LYS A 494 -3.14 24.81 15.11
C LYS A 494 -3.24 24.30 13.66
N GLY A 495 -2.19 24.55 12.89
CA GLY A 495 -2.12 24.27 11.45
C GLY A 495 -2.77 25.37 10.60
N ALA A 496 -3.38 26.39 11.21
CA ALA A 496 -3.92 27.52 10.46
C ALA A 496 -2.81 28.28 9.72
N VAL A 497 -3.10 28.65 8.48
CA VAL A 497 -2.17 29.38 7.61
C VAL A 497 -2.62 30.83 7.52
N LEU A 498 -1.73 31.74 7.93
CA LEU A 498 -1.93 33.17 7.82
C LEU A 498 -1.58 33.64 6.39
N LYS A 499 -2.55 34.25 5.70
CA LYS A 499 -2.37 34.81 4.35
C LYS A 499 -2.06 36.30 4.35
N ALA A 500 -2.65 37.04 5.29
CA ALA A 500 -2.37 38.47 5.51
C ALA A 500 -2.55 38.85 6.98
N ALA A 501 -1.78 39.85 7.43
CA ALA A 501 -1.99 40.50 8.71
C ALA A 501 -1.70 42.00 8.59
N ARG A 502 -2.64 42.83 9.04
CA ARG A 502 -2.51 44.28 8.98
C ARG A 502 -2.73 44.88 10.36
N LEU A 503 -1.88 45.82 10.72
CA LEU A 503 -2.08 46.63 11.92
C LEU A 503 -2.61 47.99 11.50
N VAL A 504 -3.78 48.37 12.02
CA VAL A 504 -4.37 49.68 11.84
C VAL A 504 -4.20 50.45 13.14
N VAL A 505 -3.46 51.56 13.12
CA VAL A 505 -3.15 52.35 14.30
C VAL A 505 -3.49 53.81 14.03
N ARG A 506 -4.31 54.42 14.89
CA ARG A 506 -4.55 55.86 14.88
C ARG A 506 -3.75 56.53 15.98
N HIS A 507 -2.71 57.27 15.59
CA HIS A 507 -1.74 57.83 16.54
C HIS A 507 -1.18 59.17 16.10
N ARG A 508 -0.52 59.84 17.05
CA ARG A 508 0.28 61.05 16.84
C ARG A 508 1.61 60.89 17.54
N ALA A 509 2.70 61.16 16.83
CA ALA A 509 4.04 61.16 17.40
C ALA A 509 4.38 62.49 18.07
N ALA A 510 5.31 62.46 19.02
CA ALA A 510 5.84 63.66 19.67
C ALA A 510 6.57 64.55 18.65
N SER A 511 6.13 65.81 18.53
CA SER A 511 6.39 66.65 17.34
C SER A 511 7.86 67.07 17.08
N ALA A 512 8.79 66.86 18.02
CA ALA A 512 10.25 67.02 17.76
C ALA A 512 11.09 65.86 18.31
N SER A 513 10.47 64.70 18.56
CA SER A 513 11.21 63.46 18.73
C SER A 513 11.73 63.00 17.37
N THR A 514 13.02 62.70 17.26
CA THR A 514 13.55 62.02 16.06
C THR A 514 13.18 60.53 16.05
N THR A 515 12.72 60.00 17.18
CA THR A 515 12.38 58.59 17.38
C THR A 515 10.92 58.33 17.04
N ALA A 516 10.67 57.35 16.18
CA ALA A 516 9.32 56.87 15.88
C ALA A 516 8.72 56.14 17.09
N SER A 517 7.39 56.16 17.19
CA SER A 517 6.69 55.22 18.08
C SER A 517 6.90 53.80 17.59
N THR A 518 6.95 52.83 18.51
CA THR A 518 7.17 51.42 18.17
C THR A 518 5.99 50.56 18.60
N ILE A 519 5.77 49.49 17.84
CA ILE A 519 4.81 48.44 18.17
C ILE A 519 5.55 47.15 18.50
N ARG A 520 5.09 46.42 19.52
CA ARG A 520 5.40 45.00 19.73
C ARG A 520 4.12 44.19 19.86
N ILE A 521 4.09 43.01 19.28
CA ILE A 521 2.95 42.08 19.35
C ILE A 521 3.40 40.85 20.11
N THR A 522 2.60 40.38 21.07
CA THR A 522 2.86 39.16 21.85
C THR A 522 1.61 38.27 21.80
N PRO A 523 1.58 37.20 21.00
CA PRO A 523 0.45 36.28 20.97
C PRO A 523 0.17 35.69 22.36
N SER A 524 -1.10 35.56 22.74
CA SER A 524 -1.53 35.17 24.10
C SER A 524 -1.52 33.66 24.35
N VAL A 525 -1.16 32.85 23.36
CA VAL A 525 -1.05 31.38 23.51
C VAL A 525 0.20 30.98 24.29
N ALA A 526 0.10 29.93 25.10
CA ALA A 526 1.20 29.48 25.97
C ALA A 526 2.47 29.18 25.17
N GLY A 527 3.62 29.64 25.67
CA GLY A 527 4.94 29.49 25.04
C GLY A 527 5.27 30.53 23.97
N SER A 528 4.33 31.41 23.59
CA SER A 528 4.58 32.51 22.66
C SER A 528 5.55 33.55 23.19
N THR A 529 6.41 34.03 22.28
CA THR A 529 7.41 35.06 22.54
C THR A 529 6.93 36.37 21.94
N THR A 530 7.28 37.48 22.59
CA THR A 530 7.09 38.82 22.01
C THR A 530 7.82 38.93 20.68
N LEU A 531 7.10 39.36 19.65
CA LEU A 531 7.65 39.58 18.32
C LEU A 531 8.50 40.86 18.32
N GLY A 532 9.47 40.93 17.41
CA GLY A 532 10.39 42.06 17.33
C GLY A 532 9.67 43.41 17.14
N PRO A 533 10.19 44.51 17.71
CA PRO A 533 9.57 45.82 17.55
C PRO A 533 9.68 46.32 16.11
N PHE A 534 8.71 47.13 15.70
CA PHE A 534 8.81 47.89 14.46
C PHE A 534 8.31 49.31 14.63
N ASN A 535 8.83 50.20 13.78
CA ASN A 535 8.56 51.64 13.83
C ASN A 535 7.28 51.97 13.06
N LEU A 536 6.47 52.85 13.63
CA LEU A 536 5.38 53.53 12.94
C LEU A 536 5.91 54.74 12.17
N THR A 537 5.09 55.31 11.29
CA THR A 537 5.34 56.66 10.75
C THR A 537 5.34 57.71 11.86
N ARG A 538 5.74 58.95 11.56
CA ARG A 538 5.85 60.02 12.56
C ARG A 538 4.88 61.17 12.29
N PRO A 539 3.56 60.94 12.36
CA PRO A 539 2.58 61.97 12.06
C PRO A 539 2.58 63.03 13.17
N THR A 540 2.55 64.31 12.77
CA THR A 540 2.46 65.45 13.69
C THR A 540 1.03 65.81 14.07
N SER A 541 0.04 65.28 13.34
CA SER A 541 -1.40 65.26 13.64
C SER A 541 -1.86 63.84 13.98
N LEU A 542 -3.07 63.69 14.52
CA LEU A 542 -3.67 62.38 14.73
C LEU A 542 -4.03 61.75 13.36
N THR A 543 -3.35 60.67 13.01
CA THR A 543 -3.46 60.03 11.69
C THR A 543 -3.64 58.52 11.84
N THR A 544 -4.50 57.95 11.00
CA THR A 544 -4.66 56.50 10.88
C THR A 544 -3.64 55.94 9.90
N GLU A 545 -2.81 55.03 10.38
CA GLU A 545 -1.79 54.31 9.62
C GLU A 545 -2.20 52.84 9.49
N THR A 546 -2.13 52.28 8.28
CA THR A 546 -2.34 50.84 8.04
C THR A 546 -1.02 50.23 7.62
N ILE A 547 -0.47 49.35 8.46
CA ILE A 547 0.77 48.62 8.19
C ILE A 547 0.41 47.21 7.77
N ASP A 548 0.67 46.86 6.50
CA ASP A 548 0.66 45.47 6.07
C ASP A 548 1.93 44.78 6.57
N LEU A 549 1.78 43.90 7.57
CA LEU A 549 2.92 43.26 8.21
C LEU A 549 3.69 42.37 7.23
N LYS A 550 3.02 41.80 6.23
CA LYS A 550 3.64 40.89 5.26
C LYS A 550 4.70 41.62 4.42
N THR A 551 4.37 42.82 3.96
CA THR A 551 5.25 43.62 3.09
C THR A 551 6.14 44.58 3.86
N ALA A 552 5.62 45.22 4.91
CA ALA A 552 6.35 46.24 5.65
C ALA A 552 7.21 45.67 6.79
N GLN A 553 6.83 44.52 7.36
CA GLN A 553 7.44 43.94 8.55
C GLN A 553 7.57 42.42 8.44
N THR A 554 8.16 41.93 7.34
CA THR A 554 8.17 40.51 6.97
C THR A 554 8.69 39.59 8.09
N THR A 555 9.70 40.00 8.86
CA THR A 555 10.19 39.21 10.01
C THR A 555 9.13 39.04 11.10
N VAL A 556 8.39 40.10 11.42
CA VAL A 556 7.30 40.07 12.41
C VAL A 556 6.14 39.25 11.88
N TYR A 557 5.79 39.44 10.61
CA TYR A 557 4.75 38.64 9.95
C TYR A 557 5.07 37.15 9.96
N ASN A 558 6.28 36.74 9.56
CA ASN A 558 6.69 35.34 9.54
C ASN A 558 6.65 34.73 10.95
N ALA A 559 7.09 35.49 11.96
CA ALA A 559 7.03 35.04 13.35
C ALA A 559 5.59 34.93 13.89
N LEU A 560 4.70 35.85 13.50
CA LEU A 560 3.26 35.78 13.82
C LEU A 560 2.61 34.58 13.12
N ALA A 561 2.80 34.43 11.81
CA ALA A 561 2.29 33.32 11.02
C ALA A 561 2.72 31.98 11.61
N LYS A 562 4.01 31.85 11.95
CA LYS A 562 4.56 30.64 12.59
C LYS A 562 3.95 30.38 13.96
N SER A 563 3.77 31.42 14.78
CA SER A 563 3.12 31.28 16.08
C SER A 563 1.68 30.79 15.93
N ILE A 564 0.90 31.37 15.00
CA ILE A 564 -0.49 30.97 14.75
C ILE A 564 -0.54 29.52 14.25
N HIS A 565 0.33 29.17 13.32
CA HIS A 565 0.41 27.81 12.78
C HIS A 565 0.74 26.77 13.85
N ASP A 566 1.85 26.94 14.58
CA ASP A 566 2.34 25.91 15.50
C ASP A 566 1.53 25.80 16.79
N ARG A 567 0.87 26.89 17.20
CA ARG A 567 0.28 27.02 18.55
C ARG A 567 -1.19 27.42 18.57
N GLY A 568 -1.75 27.83 17.43
CA GLY A 568 -3.06 28.45 17.35
C GLY A 568 -3.03 29.92 17.76
N TYR A 569 -4.20 30.54 17.82
CA TYR A 569 -4.36 31.94 18.22
C TYR A 569 -5.63 32.17 19.04
N THR A 570 -5.46 32.65 20.26
CA THR A 570 -6.53 33.02 21.19
C THR A 570 -6.60 34.53 21.44
N GLY A 571 -5.64 35.29 20.91
CA GLY A 571 -5.49 36.72 21.12
C GLY A 571 -4.03 37.16 21.12
N ALA A 572 -3.79 38.43 21.41
CA ALA A 572 -2.47 39.00 21.61
C ALA A 572 -2.49 40.12 22.64
N SER A 573 -1.29 40.47 23.12
CA SER A 573 -1.00 41.75 23.73
C SER A 573 -0.23 42.61 22.74
N ILE A 574 -0.58 43.89 22.62
CA ILE A 574 0.13 44.85 21.78
C ILE A 574 0.66 45.99 22.65
N ASP A 575 1.97 46.23 22.56
CA ASP A 575 2.64 47.36 23.19
C ASP A 575 2.76 48.49 22.17
N PHE A 576 2.24 49.67 22.52
CA PHE A 576 2.54 50.93 21.84
C PHE A 576 3.50 51.75 22.70
N THR A 577 4.73 51.91 22.23
CA THR A 577 5.76 52.68 22.93
C THR A 577 6.00 54.00 22.21
N ALA A 578 5.71 55.10 22.89
CA ALA A 578 6.02 56.44 22.41
C ALA A 578 7.28 56.98 23.09
N THR A 579 8.04 57.77 22.34
CA THR A 579 9.21 58.51 22.83
C THR A 579 8.94 60.01 22.69
N ALA A 580 9.06 60.76 23.78
CA ALA A 580 8.79 62.20 23.77
C ALA A 580 9.91 63.03 24.43
N ASN A 581 10.20 64.18 23.83
CA ASN A 581 11.07 65.19 24.43
C ASN A 581 10.28 66.08 25.37
N ARG A 582 10.98 66.97 26.08
CA ARG A 582 10.35 67.90 27.04
C ARG A 582 9.29 68.76 26.34
N ASN A 583 8.13 68.91 26.98
CA ASN A 583 6.98 69.68 26.49
C ASN A 583 6.33 69.12 25.20
N GLN A 584 6.51 67.82 24.94
CA GLN A 584 5.91 67.17 23.78
C GLN A 584 4.87 66.17 24.19
N SER A 585 3.93 65.92 23.29
CA SER A 585 2.85 64.96 23.52
C SER A 585 2.84 63.87 22.46
N ALA A 586 2.62 62.65 22.91
CA ALA A 586 2.26 61.53 22.07
C ALA A 586 0.80 61.13 22.32
N GLN A 587 0.12 60.66 21.29
CA GLN A 587 -1.28 60.27 21.39
C GLN A 587 -1.53 58.93 20.71
N LEU A 588 -2.42 58.12 21.30
CA LEU A 588 -2.98 56.91 20.72
C LEU A 588 -4.50 57.00 20.86
N ASP A 589 -5.21 56.83 19.75
CA ASP A 589 -6.68 56.84 19.71
C ASP A 589 -7.22 55.42 19.51
N ALA A 590 -6.67 54.66 18.56
CA ALA A 590 -7.14 53.31 18.30
C ALA A 590 -6.03 52.37 17.80
N ILE A 591 -6.21 51.08 18.09
CA ILE A 591 -5.39 50.02 17.51
C ILE A 591 -6.24 48.79 17.17
N ARG A 592 -6.04 48.25 15.97
CA ARG A 592 -6.73 47.06 15.48
C ARG A 592 -5.76 46.15 14.73
N LEU A 593 -5.88 44.85 14.97
CA LEU A 593 -5.18 43.82 14.23
C LEU A 593 -6.17 43.11 13.30
N GLU A 594 -5.90 43.12 12.01
CA GLU A 594 -6.71 42.45 11.01
C GLU A 594 -5.97 41.22 10.51
N LEU A 595 -6.66 40.09 10.41
CA LEU A 595 -6.08 38.82 9.97
C LEU A 595 -6.89 38.24 8.81
N GLU A 596 -6.18 37.60 7.88
CA GLU A 596 -6.76 36.77 6.83
C GLU A 596 -6.07 35.41 6.89
N TYR A 597 -6.83 34.34 7.13
CA TYR A 597 -6.28 33.01 7.37
C TYR A 597 -7.23 31.91 6.89
N TYR A 598 -6.74 30.69 6.77
CA TYR A 598 -7.60 29.50 6.65
C TYR A 598 -7.16 28.44 7.65
N VAL A 599 -8.09 27.58 8.04
CA VAL A 599 -7.81 26.38 8.82
C VAL A 599 -7.65 25.17 7.88
N PRO A 600 -6.78 24.19 8.21
CA PRO A 600 -6.63 22.99 7.40
C PRO A 600 -7.97 22.27 7.20
N GLN A 601 -8.13 21.64 6.03
CA GLN A 601 -9.28 20.82 5.66
C GLN A 601 -8.77 19.56 4.96
N MET A 602 -9.54 18.47 5.02
CA MET A 602 -9.25 17.31 4.18
C MET A 602 -9.38 17.74 2.72
N ARG A 603 -8.30 17.71 1.93
CA ARG A 603 -8.29 18.13 0.53
C ARG A 603 -8.26 16.91 -0.38
N GLY A 604 -9.24 16.81 -1.28
CA GLY A 604 -9.14 15.91 -2.43
C GLY A 604 -8.29 16.57 -3.54
N PRO A 605 -7.70 15.82 -4.47
CA PRO A 605 -6.85 16.41 -5.49
C PRO A 605 -7.62 17.32 -6.45
N ALA A 606 -8.92 17.06 -6.66
CA ALA A 606 -9.82 17.90 -7.44
C ALA A 606 -10.09 19.28 -6.81
N ALA A 607 -9.76 19.48 -5.53
CA ALA A 607 -9.87 20.79 -4.90
C ALA A 607 -8.84 21.78 -5.49
N ILE A 608 -7.72 21.30 -6.03
CA ILE A 608 -6.64 22.13 -6.54
C ILE A 608 -6.72 22.16 -8.07
N SER A 609 -7.01 23.32 -8.65
CA SER A 609 -7.19 23.48 -10.10
C SER A 609 -5.93 23.23 -10.93
N THR A 610 -4.74 23.36 -10.33
CA THR A 610 -3.44 23.13 -10.96
C THR A 610 -2.79 21.80 -10.55
N ASN A 611 -3.58 20.85 -10.04
CA ASN A 611 -3.07 19.59 -9.52
C ASN A 611 -2.50 18.70 -10.63
N CYS A 612 -1.20 18.46 -10.61
CA CYS A 612 -0.56 17.59 -11.58
C CYS A 612 -0.78 16.10 -11.31
N THR A 613 -1.18 15.69 -10.10
CA THR A 613 -1.37 14.26 -9.75
C THR A 613 -2.59 13.62 -10.42
N THR A 614 -3.63 14.42 -10.70
CA THR A 614 -4.85 14.01 -11.44
C THR A 614 -4.74 14.18 -12.94
N THR A 615 -3.69 14.86 -13.42
CA THR A 615 -3.53 15.18 -14.83
C THR A 615 -2.92 13.99 -15.58
N VAL A 616 -3.49 13.66 -16.75
CA VAL A 616 -2.98 12.63 -17.67
C VAL A 616 -1.56 13.00 -18.09
N GLY A 617 -0.59 12.09 -17.89
CA GLY A 617 0.83 12.39 -18.14
C GLY A 617 1.46 13.39 -17.17
N GLY A 618 0.73 13.80 -16.13
CA GLY A 618 1.22 14.66 -15.05
C GLY A 618 2.09 13.90 -14.04
N CYS A 619 2.16 14.44 -12.83
CA CYS A 619 3.00 13.92 -11.75
C CYS A 619 2.46 12.61 -11.18
N ALA A 620 3.35 11.77 -10.64
CA ALA A 620 2.95 10.63 -9.82
C ALA A 620 2.64 11.07 -8.38
N ALA A 621 1.63 10.46 -7.75
CA ALA A 621 1.34 10.63 -6.33
C ALA A 621 2.36 9.88 -5.46
N ILE A 622 2.82 8.73 -5.96
CA ILE A 622 3.94 7.96 -5.42
C ILE A 622 4.94 7.83 -6.55
N ASP A 623 6.13 8.36 -6.33
CA ASP A 623 7.17 8.51 -7.34
C ASP A 623 8.48 7.85 -6.89
N SER A 624 9.43 7.76 -7.81
CA SER A 624 10.78 7.30 -7.55
C SER A 624 11.79 8.01 -8.45
N ALA A 625 13.03 8.13 -8.01
CA ALA A 625 14.06 8.74 -8.83
C ALA A 625 14.32 7.95 -10.12
N THR A 626 14.72 8.64 -11.19
CA THR A 626 14.99 8.03 -12.51
C THR A 626 16.10 6.99 -12.51
N ASN A 627 17.02 7.04 -11.53
CA ASN A 627 18.08 6.04 -11.32
C ASN A 627 17.78 5.14 -10.10
N GLY A 628 16.50 5.03 -9.74
CA GLY A 628 16.00 4.64 -8.42
C GLY A 628 16.67 3.40 -7.85
N LYS A 629 17.38 3.58 -6.73
CA LYS A 629 17.86 2.49 -5.86
C LYS A 629 17.07 2.41 -4.55
N GLY A 630 15.84 2.91 -4.56
CA GLY A 630 14.95 2.79 -3.42
C GLY A 630 14.40 1.37 -3.31
N GLU A 631 14.28 0.88 -2.10
CA GLU A 631 13.71 -0.41 -1.75
C GLU A 631 12.46 -0.22 -0.88
N PRO A 632 11.30 0.15 -1.49
CA PRO A 632 10.04 0.22 -0.77
C PRO A 632 9.43 -1.18 -0.59
N TYR A 633 8.96 -1.45 0.62
CA TYR A 633 8.23 -2.65 1.02
C TYR A 633 6.90 -2.23 1.66
N LEU A 634 5.82 -2.30 0.89
CA LEU A 634 4.48 -1.87 1.29
C LEU A 634 3.65 -3.09 1.67
N GLN A 635 3.53 -3.34 2.98
CA GLN A 635 2.78 -4.46 3.58
C GLN A 635 1.31 -4.06 3.78
N GLY A 636 0.62 -3.79 2.68
CA GLY A 636 -0.78 -3.34 2.62
C GLY A 636 -1.12 -2.75 1.25
N THR A 637 -2.41 -2.63 0.97
CA THR A 637 -2.92 -2.07 -0.27
C THR A 637 -2.48 -0.63 -0.44
N THR A 638 -1.96 -0.32 -1.62
CA THR A 638 -1.75 1.06 -2.08
C THR A 638 -2.99 1.54 -2.82
N TYR A 639 -3.74 2.46 -2.25
CA TYR A 639 -5.01 2.95 -2.77
C TYR A 639 -4.93 4.44 -3.14
N VAL A 640 -4.58 4.73 -4.40
CA VAL A 640 -4.45 6.09 -4.94
C VAL A 640 -5.27 6.23 -6.24
N PRO A 641 -6.61 6.08 -6.17
CA PRO A 641 -7.48 5.89 -7.33
C PRO A 641 -7.45 7.03 -8.37
N LEU A 642 -7.07 8.25 -7.97
CA LEU A 642 -6.94 9.41 -8.86
C LEU A 642 -5.48 9.73 -9.22
N GLY A 643 -4.51 9.11 -8.54
CA GLY A 643 -3.09 9.36 -8.70
C GLY A 643 -2.40 8.30 -9.55
N LYS A 644 -1.34 8.70 -10.27
CA LYS A 644 -0.41 7.78 -10.91
C LYS A 644 0.61 7.26 -9.88
N VAL A 645 0.99 6.00 -9.98
CA VAL A 645 2.15 5.43 -9.28
C VAL A 645 3.26 5.19 -10.29
N TYR A 646 4.45 5.71 -10.00
CA TYR A 646 5.65 5.53 -10.80
C TYR A 646 6.77 5.00 -9.91
N LEU A 647 7.25 3.79 -10.18
CA LEU A 647 8.34 3.18 -9.42
C LEU A 647 9.41 2.63 -10.34
N ASN A 648 10.64 3.09 -10.14
CA ASN A 648 11.87 2.52 -10.64
C ASN A 648 12.52 1.77 -9.48
N VAL A 649 12.56 0.45 -9.62
CA VAL A 649 12.98 -0.46 -8.56
C VAL A 649 14.28 -1.12 -8.99
N ALA A 650 15.32 -0.93 -8.18
CA ALA A 650 16.63 -1.55 -8.33
C ALA A 650 17.02 -2.24 -7.04
N ASN A 651 17.88 -3.26 -7.15
CA ASN A 651 18.53 -3.94 -6.03
C ASN A 651 17.61 -4.67 -5.04
N THR A 652 16.29 -4.54 -5.16
CA THR A 652 15.32 -5.23 -4.31
C THR A 652 15.45 -6.75 -4.46
N ASN A 653 15.50 -7.42 -3.31
CA ASN A 653 15.61 -8.88 -3.18
C ASN A 653 14.33 -9.53 -2.60
N ALA A 654 13.27 -8.75 -2.43
CA ALA A 654 11.99 -9.18 -1.89
C ALA A 654 10.79 -8.48 -2.57
N GLN A 655 9.58 -8.82 -2.13
CA GLN A 655 8.31 -8.35 -2.69
C GLN A 655 8.05 -6.89 -2.32
N VAL A 656 7.73 -6.03 -3.29
CA VAL A 656 7.54 -4.59 -3.08
C VAL A 656 6.14 -4.26 -2.58
N PHE A 657 5.11 -4.88 -3.17
CA PHE A 657 3.72 -4.65 -2.80
C PHE A 657 3.08 -5.95 -2.36
N ARG A 658 2.62 -5.97 -1.11
CA ARG A 658 1.73 -7.01 -0.61
C ARG A 658 0.35 -6.39 -0.42
N TRP A 659 -0.70 -7.11 -0.83
CA TRP A 659 -2.10 -6.66 -0.88
C TRP A 659 -2.52 -5.78 -2.07
N GLY A 660 -1.75 -5.85 -3.15
CA GLY A 660 -2.10 -5.22 -4.41
C GLY A 660 -2.15 -3.69 -4.41
N ILE A 661 -2.53 -3.15 -5.57
CA ILE A 661 -2.51 -1.71 -5.85
C ILE A 661 -3.74 -1.31 -6.65
N ILE A 662 -4.33 -0.18 -6.25
CA ILE A 662 -5.41 0.49 -6.95
C ILE A 662 -4.95 1.92 -7.25
N ALA A 663 -4.77 2.25 -8.52
CA ALA A 663 -4.27 3.56 -8.95
C ALA A 663 -5.01 4.07 -10.18
N ARG A 664 -4.82 5.35 -10.54
CA ARG A 664 -5.24 5.83 -11.87
C ARG A 664 -4.43 5.14 -12.97
N ALA A 665 -3.12 5.13 -12.81
CA ALA A 665 -2.17 4.47 -13.70
C ALA A 665 -0.97 3.95 -12.90
N LEU A 666 -0.34 2.89 -13.38
CA LEU A 666 0.82 2.25 -12.78
C LEU A 666 1.93 2.13 -13.83
N HIS A 667 3.08 2.70 -13.50
CA HIS A 667 4.33 2.48 -14.22
C HIS A 667 5.35 1.86 -13.28
N ILE A 668 5.86 0.69 -13.66
CA ILE A 668 6.93 0.02 -12.92
C ILE A 668 8.09 -0.20 -13.87
N ASP A 669 9.27 0.21 -13.44
CA ASP A 669 10.52 -0.05 -14.13
C ASP A 669 11.42 -0.91 -13.24
N LEU A 670 11.55 -2.19 -13.60
CA LEU A 670 12.47 -3.13 -12.95
C LEU A 670 13.81 -3.09 -13.69
N ASN A 671 14.80 -2.40 -13.14
CA ASN A 671 16.04 -2.14 -13.87
C ASN A 671 17.03 -3.33 -13.85
N GLY A 672 18.18 -3.15 -14.49
CA GLY A 672 19.19 -4.22 -14.67
C GLY A 672 19.74 -4.84 -13.37
N ALA A 673 19.61 -4.15 -12.23
CA ALA A 673 20.09 -4.62 -10.92
C ALA A 673 18.99 -5.27 -10.06
N PHE A 674 17.77 -5.42 -10.58
CA PHE A 674 16.69 -6.13 -9.90
C PHE A 674 17.00 -7.64 -9.79
N LYS A 675 16.92 -8.20 -8.57
CA LYS A 675 17.35 -9.59 -8.28
C LYS A 675 16.22 -10.51 -7.84
N PHE A 676 15.09 -9.94 -7.38
CA PHE A 676 13.99 -10.74 -6.88
C PHE A 676 13.31 -11.52 -8.01
N THR A 677 13.12 -12.83 -7.81
CA THR A 677 12.53 -13.72 -8.80
C THR A 677 11.07 -14.06 -8.52
N GLY A 678 10.52 -13.68 -7.36
CA GLY A 678 9.11 -13.89 -7.04
C GLY A 678 8.19 -12.82 -7.63
N ALA A 679 6.92 -12.82 -7.21
CA ALA A 679 5.94 -11.81 -7.59
C ALA A 679 6.24 -10.45 -6.90
N VAL A 680 6.51 -9.40 -7.67
CA VAL A 680 6.81 -8.05 -7.17
C VAL A 680 5.57 -7.43 -6.54
N ILE A 681 4.42 -7.70 -7.16
CA ILE A 681 3.10 -7.35 -6.66
C ILE A 681 2.35 -8.65 -6.41
N GLU A 682 1.86 -8.83 -5.19
CA GLU A 682 0.98 -9.95 -4.87
C GLU A 682 -0.32 -9.49 -4.22
N LEU A 683 -1.38 -10.17 -4.63
CA LEU A 683 -2.55 -10.34 -3.81
C LEU A 683 -2.39 -11.66 -3.04
N PRO A 684 -2.35 -11.64 -1.70
CA PRO A 684 -2.31 -12.86 -0.93
C PRO A 684 -3.57 -13.68 -1.24
N ASP A 685 -3.41 -15.00 -1.26
CA ASP A 685 -4.51 -15.91 -1.55
C ASP A 685 -5.64 -15.76 -0.52
N ASN A 686 -6.88 -15.78 -0.97
CA ASN A 686 -8.08 -15.54 -0.17
C ASN A 686 -8.60 -16.80 0.54
N SER A 687 -7.74 -17.80 0.72
CA SER A 687 -8.10 -19.11 1.27
C SER A 687 -8.29 -19.03 2.79
N PRO A 688 -9.54 -19.12 3.29
CA PRO A 688 -9.81 -19.14 4.72
C PRO A 688 -9.48 -20.54 5.26
N GLY A 689 -8.34 -20.70 5.94
CA GLY A 689 -7.96 -21.98 6.56
C GLY A 689 -6.45 -22.14 6.71
N LEU A 690 -6.04 -23.08 7.54
CA LEU A 690 -4.64 -23.39 7.86
C LEU A 690 -3.80 -23.64 6.59
N GLY A 691 -2.74 -22.84 6.38
CA GLY A 691 -1.78 -23.08 5.32
C GLY A 691 -2.26 -22.90 3.88
N LEU A 692 -1.33 -23.04 2.93
CA LEU A 692 -1.52 -22.80 1.49
C LEU A 692 -2.75 -23.54 0.91
N ASN A 693 -3.89 -22.86 0.82
CA ASN A 693 -5.08 -23.29 0.05
C ASN A 693 -5.53 -24.75 0.31
N GLY A 694 -5.42 -25.22 1.55
CA GLY A 694 -5.70 -26.62 1.89
C GLY A 694 -4.44 -27.49 1.95
N THR A 695 -4.64 -28.79 2.03
CA THR A 695 -3.58 -29.78 2.16
C THR A 695 -3.21 -30.30 0.77
N LEU A 696 -1.94 -30.15 0.37
CA LEU A 696 -1.44 -30.74 -0.87
C LEU A 696 -0.88 -32.13 -0.57
N VAL A 697 -1.27 -33.10 -1.40
CA VAL A 697 -0.81 -34.48 -1.31
C VAL A 697 -0.40 -34.98 -2.69
N GLN A 698 0.67 -35.78 -2.72
CA GLN A 698 1.08 -36.53 -3.88
C GLN A 698 0.82 -38.02 -3.64
N PHE A 699 0.11 -38.67 -4.57
CA PHE A 699 -0.09 -40.11 -4.56
C PHE A 699 0.84 -40.79 -5.56
N ASN A 700 1.60 -41.78 -5.08
CA ASN A 700 2.34 -42.71 -5.93
C ASN A 700 1.58 -44.04 -5.96
N VAL A 701 1.03 -44.40 -7.13
CA VAL A 701 0.21 -45.61 -7.29
C VAL A 701 1.05 -46.71 -7.93
N TYR A 702 1.32 -47.76 -7.16
CA TYR A 702 2.01 -48.96 -7.60
C TYR A 702 0.98 -50.05 -7.91
N VAL A 703 1.10 -50.69 -9.07
CA VAL A 703 0.20 -51.77 -9.50
C VAL A 703 0.97 -53.07 -9.58
N CYS A 704 0.37 -54.14 -9.04
CA CYS A 704 0.89 -55.49 -9.05
C CYS A 704 -0.09 -56.40 -9.83
N PRO A 705 0.10 -56.55 -11.15
CA PRO A 705 -0.78 -57.38 -11.97
C PRO A 705 -0.67 -58.85 -11.56
N ASN A 706 -1.79 -59.56 -11.61
CA ASN A 706 -1.86 -60.99 -11.29
C ASN A 706 -1.32 -61.36 -9.90
N SER A 707 -1.50 -60.46 -8.92
CA SER A 707 -1.05 -60.64 -7.55
C SER A 707 -2.17 -60.26 -6.58
N PRO A 708 -2.47 -61.09 -5.56
CA PRO A 708 -3.50 -60.81 -4.57
C PRO A 708 -3.12 -59.69 -3.59
N THR A 709 -1.83 -59.32 -3.54
CA THR A 709 -1.28 -58.24 -2.72
C THR A 709 -0.36 -57.34 -3.55
N CYS A 710 -0.05 -56.15 -3.05
CA CYS A 710 0.90 -55.23 -3.66
C CYS A 710 1.70 -54.49 -2.59
N SER A 711 2.80 -53.86 -2.98
CA SER A 711 3.63 -53.01 -2.12
C SER A 711 4.31 -51.92 -2.95
N ALA A 712 5.02 -51.02 -2.29
CA ALA A 712 5.83 -49.98 -2.93
C ALA A 712 6.93 -50.53 -3.88
N THR A 713 7.23 -51.84 -3.87
CA THR A 713 8.14 -52.47 -4.84
C THR A 713 7.46 -52.87 -6.15
N GLY A 714 6.13 -52.69 -6.26
CA GLY A 714 5.36 -52.88 -7.49
C GLY A 714 5.74 -51.92 -8.61
N LYS A 715 5.10 -52.05 -9.77
CA LYS A 715 5.34 -51.10 -10.88
C LYS A 715 4.62 -49.79 -10.57
N LEU A 716 5.37 -48.72 -10.37
CA LEU A 716 4.81 -47.36 -10.33
C LEU A 716 4.10 -47.06 -11.65
N ALA A 717 2.78 -46.95 -11.61
CA ALA A 717 1.93 -46.85 -12.79
C ALA A 717 1.33 -45.44 -12.97
N LEU A 718 1.12 -44.71 -11.89
CA LEU A 718 0.48 -43.39 -11.90
C LEU A 718 1.03 -42.53 -10.75
N LYS A 719 1.24 -41.23 -11.04
CA LYS A 719 1.44 -40.18 -10.04
C LYS A 719 0.30 -39.18 -10.13
N VAL A 720 -0.31 -38.85 -9.00
CA VAL A 720 -1.37 -37.84 -8.89
C VAL A 720 -0.95 -36.80 -7.88
N ARG A 721 -1.15 -35.52 -8.20
CA ARG A 721 -1.02 -34.42 -7.24
C ARG A 721 -2.40 -33.82 -7.03
N ALA A 722 -2.86 -33.77 -5.78
CA ALA A 722 -4.18 -33.30 -5.44
C ALA A 722 -4.12 -32.30 -4.29
N GLN A 723 -5.09 -31.40 -4.30
CA GLN A 723 -5.31 -30.40 -3.29
C GLN A 723 -6.63 -30.70 -2.60
N VAL A 724 -6.60 -30.76 -1.27
CA VAL A 724 -7.78 -31.04 -0.43
C VAL A 724 -8.07 -29.79 0.38
N TRP A 725 -9.29 -29.27 0.33
CA TRP A 725 -9.68 -28.12 1.16
C TRP A 725 -11.09 -28.28 1.71
N ASP A 726 -11.35 -27.55 2.80
CA ASP A 726 -12.65 -27.44 3.44
C ASP A 726 -13.35 -26.17 2.93
N ARG A 727 -14.64 -26.26 2.57
CA ARG A 727 -15.40 -25.13 2.01
C ARG A 727 -15.68 -24.04 3.06
N ASP A 728 -15.86 -24.46 4.30
CA ASP A 728 -15.99 -23.60 5.48
C ASP A 728 -14.72 -23.78 6.32
N ALA A 729 -14.26 -22.72 7.00
CA ALA A 729 -12.97 -22.68 7.71
C ALA A 729 -12.85 -23.65 8.92
N ASP A 730 -13.77 -24.60 9.05
CA ASP A 730 -13.84 -25.61 10.09
C ASP A 730 -13.59 -26.98 9.46
N ALA A 731 -12.36 -27.50 9.62
CA ALA A 731 -11.92 -28.79 9.11
C ALA A 731 -12.55 -29.99 9.85
N SER A 732 -13.66 -29.83 10.57
CA SER A 732 -14.18 -30.87 11.48
C SER A 732 -15.34 -31.71 10.92
N THR A 733 -15.70 -31.56 9.63
CA THR A 733 -16.86 -32.25 9.04
C THR A 733 -16.45 -33.28 7.98
N THR A 734 -16.71 -34.56 8.26
CA THR A 734 -16.53 -35.64 7.29
C THR A 734 -17.49 -35.48 6.12
N ASN A 735 -17.03 -35.81 4.90
CA ASN A 735 -17.76 -35.73 3.62
C ASN A 735 -17.95 -34.33 3.00
N ASP A 736 -17.53 -33.25 3.66
CA ASP A 736 -17.68 -31.88 3.13
C ASP A 736 -16.41 -31.34 2.45
N ARG A 737 -15.37 -32.18 2.35
CA ARG A 737 -14.12 -31.84 1.67
C ARG A 737 -14.25 -31.80 0.17
N GLU A 738 -13.62 -30.80 -0.42
CA GLU A 738 -13.46 -30.69 -1.86
C GLU A 738 -12.03 -31.08 -2.24
N VAL A 739 -11.89 -31.75 -3.39
CA VAL A 739 -10.61 -32.21 -3.90
C VAL A 739 -10.43 -31.70 -5.32
N THR A 740 -9.35 -30.96 -5.55
CA THR A 740 -8.94 -30.50 -6.87
C THR A 740 -7.70 -31.26 -7.33
N ILE A 741 -7.81 -31.92 -8.49
CA ILE A 741 -6.69 -32.64 -9.09
C ILE A 741 -5.81 -31.62 -9.82
N MET A 742 -4.56 -31.47 -9.37
CA MET A 742 -3.58 -30.56 -9.97
C MET A 742 -2.79 -31.21 -11.09
N SER A 743 -2.50 -32.51 -10.97
CA SER A 743 -1.86 -33.27 -12.05
C SER A 743 -2.19 -34.77 -11.97
N TRP A 744 -2.22 -35.42 -13.13
CA TRP A 744 -2.48 -36.86 -13.29
C TRP A 744 -1.57 -37.41 -14.40
N SER A 745 -0.60 -38.25 -14.03
CA SER A 745 0.48 -38.65 -14.95
C SER A 745 0.83 -40.13 -14.88
N HIS A 746 0.56 -40.86 -15.96
CA HIS A 746 0.99 -42.25 -16.10
C HIS A 746 2.48 -42.36 -16.43
N GLN A 747 3.16 -43.29 -15.78
CA GLN A 747 4.52 -43.66 -16.12
C GLN A 747 4.48 -44.57 -17.36
N ARG A 748 5.06 -44.10 -18.46
CA ARG A 748 5.13 -44.85 -19.73
C ARG A 748 6.25 -45.88 -19.73
#